data_AF-A0A8H4LWW7-F1
#
_entry.id   AF-A0A8H4LWW7-F1
#
_cell.length_a   1.000
_cell.length_b   1.000
_cell.length_c   1.000
_cell.angle_alpha   90.00
_cell.angle_beta   90.00
_cell.angle_gamma   90.00
#
_symmetry.space_group_name_H-M   'P 1'
#
loop_
_entity.id
_entity.type
_entity.pdbx_description
1 polymer ?
#
loop_
_entity_poly.entity_id
_entity_poly.type
_entity_poly.pdbx_seq_one_letter_code
_entity_poly.pdbx_strand_id
1 'polypeptide(L)'
;MLSVLALSLLGFSSRGPIAAASQHQDQARLNNYAEACPDYASYAAYPHRPLSSGSLALPFQRPESRCRTFHSEEIERVIQEVTSRMADPDLARLFENAFPSTTDTTVKFHTKGKDTGHVRFGGFRSAQDDGAWEGPQSFIITGDIVAEWLRDSTNQLRPYQALANKDPAIFDLILGAINTQSEYVIESPYCNAFQPPPISDLSTSTNGQDDVVHPAYEPNAVFECKYELDSLAHFLALANDFYEHTSSTKFANSRWYLAIETLLEVLKQQSQPTFDQETGRYQRNEYTFQRTTNAGTETLNLLGVGNPLNNGTGLVRSAFRPSDDATILGFFIPANAMMSAELARTHTILEAAGKASLADTVRKWSERLRAGVLEHGVVKHKKYGDVFAYEVDGYGSSILMDDANYPSLLALPVMGFCDVNDAVYQNTRKMLLSKTGNPYYLAGSEFKGIGGPHIGLRNAWPMSLLIQAQTSEDDEEIEECLDLVLKSSRLGLVHESVDVNHVRQYTRSWFAWANGVFATTILDLAKRKPHLIFEKGTAPYEAVLPVGLLSAACQRALANPAESTPILQYGPDAGHEPLREGLARWLARHYGVEPDPERICITGGASQSLACILQSFTDPVYTRAVWVVEPCYHLACGIFEDAGFAGRLRASPGDDEGVDVEALQGMMRELDQSADGCPQPRPLKTPGPARKLYRHVIYCVPTCSNPTGVSMSLRRREALVRLARAHDALVVCDDVYDFLQWPLHGDTQPERSPEMRLPRLCDLDLRMGRAETDPMGFGHAISNGSFSKIAGPGMRTGWVEASPAFVTGLSKTASTLSGGAPSQFCAGVLGYLVEDGRLEKHIEDVVRPTLQRRHGIMMDAIHQYITPLGIHVRESSVTGKDVYGGYFIWLTSGQGQLPSSRLVADAALDEANLVVGPGHIFEVRGDERRAKHDGGIRLCFSWEAEDALVEGVRRLGHLLKRMRDNKSYYEERAAGSRQGFNLDASK
;
A
#
# COMPACT_ATOMS: atom_id res chain seq x y z
N MET A 1 -53.72 -36.58 -20.83
CA MET A 1 -55.12 -36.35 -21.22
C MET A 1 -55.47 -34.91 -20.90
N LEU A 2 -55.72 -34.12 -21.95
CA LEU A 2 -56.68 -32.99 -22.09
C LEU A 2 -56.67 -31.85 -21.04
N SER A 3 -56.27 -30.62 -21.40
CA SER A 3 -57.02 -29.57 -22.16
C SER A 3 -58.08 -28.85 -21.28
N VAL A 4 -57.92 -27.58 -20.88
CA VAL A 4 -58.02 -26.28 -21.63
C VAL A 4 -59.41 -25.61 -21.53
N LEU A 5 -59.40 -24.27 -21.53
CA LEU A 5 -60.43 -23.22 -21.69
C LEU A 5 -60.98 -22.60 -20.39
N ALA A 6 -60.64 -21.36 -20.00
CA ALA A 6 -60.81 -20.03 -20.62
C ALA A 6 -62.25 -19.49 -20.55
N LEU A 7 -62.45 -18.28 -19.97
CA LEU A 7 -63.27 -17.19 -20.53
C LEU A 7 -63.29 -15.91 -19.64
N SER A 8 -63.21 -14.75 -20.32
CA SER A 8 -63.87 -13.43 -20.09
C SER A 8 -63.62 -12.63 -18.79
N LEU A 9 -63.11 -11.39 -18.81
CA LEU A 9 -63.64 -10.08 -19.30
C LEU A 9 -64.50 -9.30 -18.27
N LEU A 10 -64.23 -7.99 -18.19
CA LEU A 10 -65.04 -6.85 -17.64
C LEU A 10 -64.98 -6.66 -16.10
N GLY A 11 -64.90 -5.46 -15.53
CA GLY A 11 -64.88 -4.10 -16.07
C GLY A 11 -65.07 -3.05 -14.95
N PHE A 12 -64.56 -1.84 -15.22
CA PHE A 12 -65.07 -0.51 -14.82
C PHE A 12 -65.27 -0.07 -13.35
N SER A 13 -64.58 1.04 -13.03
CA SER A 13 -65.06 2.30 -12.39
C SER A 13 -65.66 2.25 -10.98
N SER A 14 -65.64 3.27 -10.12
CA SER A 14 -64.91 4.52 -9.91
C SER A 14 -65.57 5.16 -8.67
N ARG A 15 -64.81 6.00 -7.95
CA ARG A 15 -65.25 7.04 -6.98
C ARG A 15 -65.62 6.58 -5.54
N GLY A 16 -64.89 7.16 -4.57
CA GLY A 16 -65.20 7.17 -3.12
C GLY A 16 -66.44 8.03 -2.77
N PRO A 17 -66.69 8.45 -1.51
CA PRO A 17 -65.68 9.02 -0.58
C PRO A 17 -65.88 8.84 0.97
N ILE A 18 -64.84 9.25 1.72
CA ILE A 18 -64.81 9.89 3.07
C ILE A 18 -65.16 9.11 4.38
N ALA A 19 -64.08 8.98 5.19
CA ALA A 19 -63.89 9.19 6.65
C ALA A 19 -64.57 8.32 7.74
N ALA A 20 -63.70 7.63 8.49
CA ALA A 20 -63.38 7.84 9.93
C ALA A 20 -63.41 6.57 10.82
N ALA A 21 -62.20 6.21 11.27
CA ALA A 21 -61.83 5.58 12.54
C ALA A 21 -62.39 4.19 12.91
N SER A 22 -61.53 3.16 12.83
CA SER A 22 -61.31 2.24 13.96
C SER A 22 -60.00 1.44 13.80
N GLN A 23 -59.12 1.63 14.78
CA GLN A 23 -58.34 0.62 15.51
C GLN A 23 -57.64 -0.52 14.75
N HIS A 24 -56.30 -0.55 14.93
CA HIS A 24 -55.44 -1.73 14.92
C HIS A 24 -55.70 -2.76 13.81
N GLN A 25 -55.13 -2.50 12.64
CA GLN A 25 -54.59 -3.58 11.83
C GLN A 25 -53.07 -3.48 11.89
N ASP A 26 -52.48 -4.43 12.61
CA ASP A 26 -51.07 -4.73 12.57
C ASP A 26 -50.61 -4.70 11.10
N GLN A 27 -49.67 -3.81 10.80
CA GLN A 27 -48.90 -3.88 9.56
C GLN A 27 -48.33 -5.28 9.49
N ALA A 28 -48.78 -6.07 8.51
CA ALA A 28 -48.18 -7.34 8.20
C ALA A 28 -46.66 -7.12 8.10
N ARG A 29 -45.90 -7.80 8.96
CA ARG A 29 -44.43 -7.78 8.90
C ARG A 29 -44.05 -8.20 7.49
N LEU A 30 -43.35 -7.32 6.76
CA LEU A 30 -42.66 -7.67 5.52
C LEU A 30 -41.70 -8.82 5.87
N ASN A 31 -42.10 -10.05 5.56
CA ASN A 31 -41.33 -11.24 5.91
C ASN A 31 -40.13 -11.46 4.97
N ASN A 32 -39.96 -10.62 3.93
CA ASN A 32 -38.79 -10.57 3.06
C ASN A 32 -38.33 -9.12 2.84
N TYR A 33 -37.18 -8.76 3.39
CA TYR A 33 -36.59 -7.42 3.24
C TYR A 33 -36.16 -7.10 1.79
N ALA A 34 -35.90 -8.11 0.96
CA ALA A 34 -35.50 -7.94 -0.44
C ALA A 34 -36.55 -7.21 -1.29
N GLU A 35 -37.84 -7.37 -0.98
CA GLU A 35 -38.95 -6.68 -1.68
C GLU A 35 -39.04 -5.19 -1.31
N ALA A 36 -38.35 -4.76 -0.24
CA ALA A 36 -38.33 -3.37 0.22
C ALA A 36 -37.11 -2.57 -0.30
N CYS A 37 -36.15 -3.23 -0.97
CA CYS A 37 -34.99 -2.57 -1.54
C CYS A 37 -35.36 -1.82 -2.82
N PRO A 38 -34.98 -0.53 -2.96
CA PRO A 38 -35.32 0.25 -4.14
C PRO A 38 -34.58 -0.26 -5.37
N ASP A 39 -35.21 -0.16 -6.54
CA ASP A 39 -34.51 -0.26 -7.81
C ASP A 39 -33.44 0.83 -7.88
N TYR A 40 -32.17 0.44 -7.99
CA TYR A 40 -31.07 1.40 -7.83
C TYR A 40 -30.93 2.35 -9.02
N ALA A 41 -31.32 1.93 -10.24
CA ALA A 41 -31.36 2.81 -11.41
C ALA A 41 -32.30 4.01 -11.15
N SER A 42 -33.48 3.72 -10.60
CA SER A 42 -34.42 4.75 -10.16
C SER A 42 -33.89 5.52 -8.94
N TYR A 43 -33.29 4.85 -7.96
CA TYR A 43 -32.78 5.48 -6.73
C TYR A 43 -31.70 6.53 -7.03
N ALA A 44 -30.70 6.17 -7.85
CA ALA A 44 -29.56 7.03 -8.19
C ALA A 44 -29.96 8.30 -8.97
N ALA A 45 -31.16 8.33 -9.56
CA ALA A 45 -31.67 9.49 -10.30
C ALA A 45 -32.21 10.62 -9.40
N TYR A 46 -32.27 10.42 -8.08
CA TYR A 46 -32.81 11.40 -7.12
C TYR A 46 -31.85 11.68 -5.97
N PRO A 47 -31.90 12.88 -5.36
CA PRO A 47 -31.08 13.21 -4.20
C PRO A 47 -31.67 12.65 -2.90
N HIS A 48 -30.83 12.03 -2.06
CA HIS A 48 -31.23 11.51 -0.74
C HIS A 48 -30.45 12.16 0.41
N ARG A 49 -31.10 12.22 1.58
CA ARG A 49 -30.49 12.71 2.83
C ARG A 49 -29.73 11.58 3.54
N PRO A 50 -28.73 11.90 4.38
CA PRO A 50 -28.24 13.25 4.70
C PRO A 50 -27.42 13.86 3.56
N LEU A 51 -27.51 15.17 3.38
CA LEU A 51 -26.62 15.90 2.47
C LEU A 51 -25.26 16.11 3.15
N SER A 52 -24.18 16.22 2.39
CA SER A 52 -22.88 16.71 2.90
C SER A 52 -22.99 18.13 3.45
N SER A 53 -22.03 18.52 4.29
CA SER A 53 -21.92 19.86 4.86
C SER A 53 -21.19 20.86 3.96
N GLY A 54 -20.68 20.41 2.81
CA GLY A 54 -19.97 21.25 1.85
C GLY A 54 -20.90 22.19 1.07
N SER A 55 -20.31 23.06 0.24
CA SER A 55 -21.04 24.11 -0.48
C SER A 55 -22.01 23.59 -1.54
N LEU A 56 -21.75 22.40 -2.08
CA LEU A 56 -22.58 21.75 -3.10
C LEU A 56 -23.71 20.93 -2.46
N ALA A 57 -23.60 20.61 -1.16
CA ALA A 57 -24.55 19.80 -0.40
C ALA A 57 -24.92 18.50 -1.13
N LEU A 58 -23.89 17.75 -1.57
CA LEU A 58 -24.05 16.51 -2.30
C LEU A 58 -24.89 15.48 -1.50
N PRO A 59 -25.83 14.79 -2.16
CA PRO A 59 -26.68 13.81 -1.52
C PRO A 59 -25.93 12.51 -1.19
N PHE A 60 -26.48 11.76 -0.23
CA PHE A 60 -26.08 10.38 0.01
C PHE A 60 -26.67 9.47 -1.09
N GLN A 61 -25.87 8.54 -1.60
CA GLN A 61 -26.32 7.64 -2.67
C GLN A 61 -26.10 6.16 -2.40
N ARG A 62 -25.55 5.79 -1.24
CA ARG A 62 -25.41 4.36 -0.93
C ARG A 62 -26.78 3.78 -0.57
N PRO A 63 -27.13 2.56 -1.03
CA PRO A 63 -28.28 1.83 -0.52
C PRO A 63 -28.20 1.65 1.00
N GLU A 64 -29.36 1.43 1.62
CA GLU A 64 -29.42 0.93 3.00
C GLU A 64 -28.60 -0.36 3.09
N SER A 65 -27.92 -0.58 4.22
CA SER A 65 -26.88 -1.60 4.34
C SER A 65 -27.33 -3.03 4.02
N ARG A 66 -28.60 -3.37 4.22
CA ARG A 66 -29.20 -4.67 3.88
C ARG A 66 -29.57 -4.80 2.41
N CYS A 67 -29.63 -3.70 1.67
CA CYS A 67 -29.87 -3.67 0.23
C CYS A 67 -28.57 -3.66 -0.58
N ARG A 68 -27.40 -3.61 0.07
CA ARG A 68 -26.10 -3.68 -0.59
C ARG A 68 -25.84 -5.08 -1.09
N THR A 69 -25.38 -5.20 -2.32
CA THR A 69 -25.22 -6.50 -3.00
C THR A 69 -24.01 -7.31 -2.52
N PHE A 70 -23.03 -6.67 -1.91
CA PHE A 70 -21.82 -7.27 -1.37
C PHE A 70 -21.33 -6.46 -0.17
N HIS A 71 -20.85 -7.15 0.88
CA HIS A 71 -20.39 -6.51 2.12
C HIS A 71 -18.93 -6.84 2.42
N SER A 72 -18.17 -5.82 2.85
CA SER A 72 -16.78 -5.94 3.32
C SER A 72 -16.50 -4.89 4.38
N GLU A 73 -15.98 -5.32 5.54
CA GLU A 73 -15.55 -4.41 6.60
C GLU A 73 -14.32 -3.59 6.19
N GLU A 74 -13.43 -4.16 5.36
CA GLU A 74 -12.25 -3.44 4.88
C GLU A 74 -12.63 -2.28 3.95
N ILE A 75 -13.69 -2.43 3.15
CA ILE A 75 -14.23 -1.32 2.33
C ILE A 75 -14.73 -0.19 3.23
N GLU A 76 -15.53 -0.50 4.25
CA GLU A 76 -16.02 0.53 5.19
C GLU A 76 -14.87 1.21 5.95
N ARG A 77 -13.82 0.45 6.31
CA ARG A 77 -12.63 1.00 6.96
C ARG A 77 -11.91 2.00 6.05
N VAL A 78 -11.70 1.67 4.77
CA VAL A 78 -11.07 2.58 3.81
C VAL A 78 -11.90 3.83 3.60
N ILE A 79 -13.23 3.70 3.49
CA ILE A 79 -14.13 4.85 3.41
C ILE A 79 -13.89 5.77 4.60
N GLN A 80 -13.93 5.23 5.83
CA GLN A 80 -13.73 6.02 7.04
C GLN A 80 -12.34 6.67 7.08
N GLU A 81 -11.28 5.90 6.82
CA GLU A 81 -9.90 6.37 6.84
C GLU A 81 -9.65 7.50 5.85
N VAL A 82 -10.15 7.39 4.61
CA VAL A 82 -9.92 8.40 3.58
C VAL A 82 -10.82 9.61 3.80
N THR A 83 -12.13 9.42 4.02
CA THR A 83 -13.09 10.53 4.12
C THR A 83 -12.91 11.39 5.35
N SER A 84 -12.49 10.80 6.49
CA SER A 84 -12.23 11.56 7.73
C SER A 84 -11.07 12.54 7.64
N ARG A 85 -10.23 12.41 6.60
CA ARG A 85 -9.03 13.21 6.35
C ARG A 85 -9.22 14.25 5.24
N MET A 86 -10.30 14.14 4.46
CA MET A 86 -10.54 15.00 3.31
C MET A 86 -10.89 16.42 3.74
N ALA A 87 -10.24 17.40 3.11
CA ALA A 87 -10.46 18.81 3.40
C ALA A 87 -11.84 19.30 2.92
N ASP A 88 -12.32 18.78 1.78
CA ASP A 88 -13.62 19.14 1.22
C ASP A 88 -14.70 18.08 1.59
N PRO A 89 -15.71 18.45 2.39
CA PRO A 89 -16.81 17.54 2.74
C PRO A 89 -17.64 17.04 1.56
N ASP A 90 -17.72 17.80 0.46
CA ASP A 90 -18.41 17.34 -0.76
C ASP A 90 -17.57 16.28 -1.48
N LEU A 91 -16.24 16.44 -1.54
CA LEU A 91 -15.35 15.42 -2.08
C LEU A 91 -15.39 14.14 -1.24
N ALA A 92 -15.41 14.28 0.09
CA ALA A 92 -15.60 13.18 1.02
C ALA A 92 -16.90 12.41 0.75
N ARG A 93 -18.01 13.13 0.55
CA ARG A 93 -19.30 12.52 0.21
C ARG A 93 -19.28 11.81 -1.13
N LEU A 94 -18.65 12.41 -2.15
CA LEU A 94 -18.54 11.79 -3.46
C LEU A 94 -17.70 10.50 -3.39
N PHE A 95 -16.61 10.48 -2.63
CA PHE A 95 -15.81 9.26 -2.40
C PHE A 95 -16.57 8.20 -1.61
N GLU A 96 -17.28 8.59 -0.55
CA GLU A 96 -18.13 7.68 0.23
C GLU A 96 -19.19 7.00 -0.64
N ASN A 97 -19.81 7.73 -1.58
CA ASN A 97 -20.79 7.17 -2.50
C ASN A 97 -20.16 6.34 -3.63
N ALA A 98 -19.07 6.82 -4.23
CA ALA A 98 -18.48 6.25 -5.43
C ALA A 98 -17.60 5.03 -5.16
N PHE A 99 -16.78 5.06 -4.10
CA PHE A 99 -15.85 3.97 -3.78
C PHE A 99 -16.54 2.61 -3.61
N PRO A 100 -17.64 2.47 -2.85
CA PRO A 100 -18.34 1.20 -2.73
C PRO A 100 -19.44 1.01 -3.80
N SER A 101 -19.58 1.89 -4.81
CA SER A 101 -20.71 1.85 -5.74
C SER A 101 -20.86 0.48 -6.43
N THR A 102 -19.75 -0.16 -6.80
CA THR A 102 -19.76 -1.50 -7.41
C THR A 102 -20.25 -2.55 -6.42
N THR A 103 -19.64 -2.64 -5.24
CA THR A 103 -20.00 -3.65 -4.23
C THR A 103 -21.39 -3.45 -3.66
N ASP A 104 -21.83 -2.20 -3.54
CA ASP A 104 -23.15 -1.87 -3.03
C ASP A 104 -24.26 -2.24 -4.04
N THR A 105 -23.99 -2.24 -5.36
CA THR A 105 -25.09 -2.22 -6.35
C THR A 105 -24.94 -3.13 -7.57
N THR A 106 -23.72 -3.46 -8.01
CA THR A 106 -23.50 -4.14 -9.30
C THR A 106 -23.01 -5.57 -9.22
N VAL A 107 -22.60 -6.05 -8.04
CA VAL A 107 -22.29 -7.47 -7.81
C VAL A 107 -23.61 -8.26 -7.77
N LYS A 108 -24.17 -8.59 -8.93
CA LYS A 108 -25.51 -9.21 -9.02
C LYS A 108 -25.52 -10.69 -8.68
N PHE A 109 -24.39 -11.35 -8.84
CA PHE A 109 -24.22 -12.73 -8.41
C PHE A 109 -22.79 -12.94 -7.93
N HIS A 110 -22.65 -13.64 -6.81
CA HIS A 110 -21.36 -14.10 -6.30
C HIS A 110 -21.56 -15.41 -5.54
N THR A 111 -20.75 -16.43 -5.87
CA THR A 111 -20.73 -17.71 -5.16
C THR A 111 -19.30 -18.09 -4.81
N LYS A 112 -19.12 -18.89 -3.74
CA LYS A 112 -17.83 -19.44 -3.32
C LYS A 112 -17.54 -20.85 -3.85
N GLY A 113 -18.47 -21.44 -4.61
CA GLY A 113 -18.24 -22.65 -5.42
C GLY A 113 -18.40 -24.00 -4.70
N LYS A 114 -19.62 -24.35 -4.24
CA LYS A 114 -19.94 -25.75 -3.86
C LYS A 114 -21.04 -26.41 -4.70
N ASP A 115 -21.79 -25.65 -5.48
CA ASP A 115 -22.81 -26.17 -6.39
C ASP A 115 -22.60 -25.51 -7.74
N THR A 116 -21.79 -26.11 -8.61
CA THR A 116 -21.73 -25.73 -10.02
C THR A 116 -22.09 -26.93 -10.87
N GLY A 117 -23.40 -27.14 -11.05
CA GLY A 117 -23.87 -27.86 -12.22
C GLY A 117 -23.16 -27.28 -13.44
N HIS A 118 -22.42 -28.14 -14.14
CA HIS A 118 -21.56 -27.84 -15.28
C HIS A 118 -22.18 -26.76 -16.19
N VAL A 119 -21.49 -25.62 -16.37
CA VAL A 119 -21.91 -24.54 -17.26
C VAL A 119 -21.79 -25.03 -18.70
N ARG A 120 -22.92 -25.35 -19.32
CA ARG A 120 -23.00 -25.56 -20.78
C ARG A 120 -23.57 -24.29 -21.39
N PHE A 121 -22.72 -23.37 -21.79
CA PHE A 121 -23.08 -22.47 -22.88
C PHE A 121 -23.09 -23.35 -24.15
N GLY A 122 -24.19 -23.35 -24.91
CA GLY A 122 -24.44 -24.29 -26.02
C GLY A 122 -23.54 -24.12 -27.25
N GLY A 123 -22.34 -23.54 -27.10
CA GLY A 123 -21.46 -23.13 -28.18
C GLY A 123 -20.67 -24.26 -28.87
N PHE A 124 -20.23 -23.99 -30.11
CA PHE A 124 -19.56 -24.95 -31.00
C PHE A 124 -18.22 -25.52 -30.47
N ARG A 125 -17.60 -24.91 -29.46
CA ARG A 125 -16.33 -25.36 -28.86
C ARG A 125 -16.48 -26.08 -27.51
N SER A 126 -17.69 -26.21 -26.96
CA SER A 126 -17.93 -26.83 -25.64
C SER A 126 -17.96 -28.38 -25.67
N ALA A 127 -17.64 -29.02 -26.79
CA ALA A 127 -17.96 -30.43 -27.04
C ALA A 127 -16.88 -31.44 -26.62
N GLN A 128 -15.75 -31.03 -26.06
CA GLN A 128 -14.76 -31.96 -25.48
C GLN A 128 -14.36 -31.52 -24.06
N ASP A 129 -14.70 -32.39 -23.12
CA ASP A 129 -14.61 -32.31 -21.67
C ASP A 129 -13.15 -32.47 -21.19
N ASP A 130 -12.65 -31.54 -20.34
CA ASP A 130 -11.43 -31.73 -19.51
C ASP A 130 -11.23 -30.61 -18.44
N GLY A 131 -12.27 -30.24 -17.69
CA GLY A 131 -12.08 -29.53 -16.40
C GLY A 131 -12.97 -28.31 -16.16
N ALA A 132 -14.24 -28.55 -15.81
CA ALA A 132 -15.09 -27.52 -15.22
C ALA A 132 -14.41 -26.91 -13.98
N TRP A 133 -14.38 -25.58 -13.90
CA TRP A 133 -13.80 -24.90 -12.75
C TRP A 133 -14.72 -25.02 -11.53
N GLU A 134 -14.20 -25.62 -10.46
CA GLU A 134 -14.81 -25.62 -9.13
C GLU A 134 -14.23 -24.47 -8.31
N GLY A 135 -14.98 -23.39 -8.14
CA GLY A 135 -14.53 -22.26 -7.34
C GLY A 135 -15.44 -21.04 -7.45
N PRO A 136 -14.98 -19.88 -6.97
CA PRO A 136 -15.79 -18.68 -6.99
C PRO A 136 -16.15 -18.26 -8.41
N GLN A 137 -17.35 -17.70 -8.56
CA GLN A 137 -17.81 -16.97 -9.75
C GLN A 137 -18.51 -15.70 -9.30
N SER A 138 -18.29 -14.62 -10.04
CA SER A 138 -18.87 -13.30 -9.78
C SER A 138 -19.38 -12.72 -11.09
N PHE A 139 -20.59 -12.17 -11.08
CA PHE A 139 -21.18 -11.47 -12.22
C PHE A 139 -21.39 -10.01 -11.84
N ILE A 140 -20.72 -9.10 -12.55
CA ILE A 140 -20.68 -7.67 -12.26
C ILE A 140 -21.30 -6.91 -13.43
N ILE A 141 -22.46 -6.30 -13.19
CA ILE A 141 -23.13 -5.50 -14.21
C ILE A 141 -22.54 -4.08 -14.30
N THR A 142 -22.74 -3.39 -15.42
CA THR A 142 -22.21 -2.02 -15.62
C THR A 142 -22.92 -0.97 -14.76
N GLY A 143 -24.17 -1.25 -14.38
CA GLY A 143 -25.04 -0.37 -13.63
C GLY A 143 -26.48 -0.49 -14.12
N ASP A 144 -26.98 0.55 -14.76
CA ASP A 144 -28.33 0.61 -15.35
C ASP A 144 -28.60 -0.40 -16.49
N ILE A 145 -27.58 -1.13 -16.94
CA ILE A 145 -27.68 -2.22 -17.92
C ILE A 145 -27.35 -3.55 -17.24
N VAL A 146 -28.27 -4.52 -17.33
CA VAL A 146 -28.12 -5.85 -16.73
C VAL A 146 -27.37 -6.78 -17.70
N ALA A 147 -26.08 -6.48 -17.88
CA ALA A 147 -25.10 -7.29 -18.59
C ALA A 147 -23.69 -6.94 -18.11
N GLU A 148 -22.74 -7.84 -18.30
CA GLU A 148 -21.34 -7.65 -17.90
C GLU A 148 -20.46 -7.36 -19.12
N TRP A 149 -19.84 -6.19 -19.13
CA TRP A 149 -18.73 -5.87 -20.04
C TRP A 149 -17.42 -6.26 -19.38
N LEU A 150 -16.53 -6.92 -20.13
CA LEU A 150 -15.20 -7.27 -19.63
C LEU A 150 -14.41 -6.02 -19.20
N ARG A 151 -14.55 -4.92 -19.95
CA ARG A 151 -13.96 -3.62 -19.63
C ARG A 151 -14.50 -3.04 -18.32
N ASP A 152 -15.82 -2.91 -18.23
CA ASP A 152 -16.47 -2.25 -17.11
C ASP A 152 -16.23 -3.02 -15.81
N SER A 153 -16.43 -4.35 -15.81
CA SER A 153 -16.27 -5.15 -14.58
C SER A 153 -14.82 -5.13 -14.07
N THR A 154 -13.83 -5.11 -14.97
CA THR A 154 -12.42 -4.93 -14.59
C THR A 154 -12.17 -3.58 -13.92
N ASN A 155 -12.61 -2.47 -14.54
CA ASN A 155 -12.37 -1.14 -13.98
C ASN A 155 -13.21 -0.86 -12.72
N GLN A 156 -14.39 -1.46 -12.61
CA GLN A 156 -15.25 -1.42 -11.41
C GLN A 156 -14.60 -2.10 -10.19
N LEU A 157 -13.76 -3.12 -10.41
CA LEU A 157 -13.08 -3.87 -9.35
C LEU A 157 -11.68 -3.35 -9.02
N ARG A 158 -11.07 -2.54 -9.90
CA ARG A 158 -9.71 -2.00 -9.73
C ARG A 158 -9.47 -1.29 -8.37
N PRO A 159 -10.39 -0.48 -7.82
CA PRO A 159 -10.19 0.16 -6.51
C PRO A 159 -10.02 -0.82 -5.33
N TYR A 160 -10.47 -2.07 -5.47
CA TYR A 160 -10.48 -3.04 -4.38
C TYR A 160 -9.31 -4.04 -4.43
N GLN A 161 -8.50 -4.03 -5.49
CA GLN A 161 -7.41 -4.99 -5.69
C GLN A 161 -6.43 -5.00 -4.50
N ALA A 162 -6.04 -3.82 -4.00
CA ALA A 162 -5.16 -3.68 -2.84
C ALA A 162 -5.77 -4.17 -1.51
N LEU A 163 -7.08 -4.43 -1.47
CA LEU A 163 -7.78 -4.97 -0.30
C LEU A 163 -7.94 -6.49 -0.34
N ALA A 164 -7.76 -7.12 -1.50
CA ALA A 164 -7.91 -8.56 -1.65
C ALA A 164 -6.95 -9.38 -0.78
N ASN A 165 -5.79 -8.85 -0.41
CA ASN A 165 -4.87 -9.51 0.52
C ASN A 165 -5.24 -9.32 2.01
N LYS A 166 -6.19 -8.42 2.33
CA LYS A 166 -6.67 -8.13 3.68
C LYS A 166 -8.04 -8.74 3.96
N ASP A 167 -8.92 -8.79 2.95
CA ASP A 167 -10.27 -9.32 3.07
C ASP A 167 -10.47 -10.56 2.18
N PRO A 168 -10.64 -11.77 2.76
CA PRO A 168 -10.96 -12.97 2.00
C PRO A 168 -12.23 -12.87 1.15
N ALA A 169 -13.22 -12.06 1.54
CA ALA A 169 -14.43 -11.87 0.74
C ALA A 169 -14.10 -11.12 -0.56
N ILE A 170 -13.31 -10.04 -0.49
CA ILE A 170 -12.86 -9.30 -1.68
C ILE A 170 -11.97 -10.19 -2.54
N PHE A 171 -11.09 -10.98 -1.91
CA PHE A 171 -10.28 -11.98 -2.61
C PHE A 171 -11.13 -12.94 -3.44
N ASP A 172 -12.14 -13.55 -2.82
CA ASP A 172 -13.04 -14.50 -3.49
C ASP A 172 -13.89 -13.80 -4.57
N LEU A 173 -14.32 -12.55 -4.35
CA LEU A 173 -15.07 -11.75 -5.32
C LEU A 173 -14.28 -11.54 -6.61
N ILE A 174 -13.04 -11.05 -6.50
CA ILE A 174 -12.19 -10.74 -7.67
C ILE A 174 -11.72 -12.03 -8.33
N LEU A 175 -11.36 -13.06 -7.56
CA LEU A 175 -11.07 -14.40 -8.11
C LEU A 175 -12.28 -14.92 -8.91
N GLY A 176 -13.49 -14.75 -8.37
CA GLY A 176 -14.72 -15.13 -9.06
C GLY A 176 -14.94 -14.36 -10.35
N ALA A 177 -14.62 -13.07 -10.39
CA ALA A 177 -14.71 -12.26 -11.60
C ALA A 177 -13.73 -12.74 -12.69
N ILE A 178 -12.48 -13.05 -12.34
CA ILE A 178 -11.49 -13.60 -13.28
C ILE A 178 -11.98 -14.92 -13.88
N ASN A 179 -12.55 -15.80 -13.06
CA ASN A 179 -13.07 -17.07 -13.53
C ASN A 179 -14.28 -16.89 -14.44
N THR A 180 -15.22 -16.01 -14.10
CA THR A 180 -16.36 -15.67 -14.95
C THR A 180 -15.90 -15.11 -16.30
N GLN A 181 -15.00 -14.13 -16.31
CA GLN A 181 -14.47 -13.56 -17.56
C GLN A 181 -13.71 -14.60 -18.40
N SER A 182 -13.02 -15.57 -17.76
CA SER A 182 -12.37 -16.67 -18.48
C SER A 182 -13.38 -17.49 -19.30
N GLU A 183 -14.54 -17.79 -18.73
CA GLU A 183 -15.61 -18.52 -19.43
C GLU A 183 -16.18 -17.71 -20.59
N TYR A 184 -16.39 -16.41 -20.40
CA TYR A 184 -16.84 -15.50 -21.45
C TYR A 184 -15.87 -15.41 -22.63
N VAL A 185 -14.57 -15.29 -22.35
CA VAL A 185 -13.53 -15.28 -23.40
C VAL A 185 -13.49 -16.62 -24.14
N ILE A 186 -13.65 -17.76 -23.46
CA ILE A 186 -13.65 -19.08 -24.12
C ILE A 186 -14.89 -19.25 -25.01
N GLU A 187 -16.06 -18.82 -24.54
CA GLU A 187 -17.31 -18.98 -25.25
C GLU A 187 -17.41 -18.08 -26.48
N SER A 188 -17.06 -16.79 -26.35
CA SER A 188 -17.24 -15.82 -27.42
C SER A 188 -16.20 -14.68 -27.33
N PRO A 189 -14.95 -14.91 -27.73
CA PRO A 189 -13.83 -13.97 -27.52
C PRO A 189 -13.90 -12.69 -28.35
N TYR A 190 -14.85 -12.62 -29.29
CA TYR A 190 -15.10 -11.44 -30.12
C TYR A 190 -16.17 -10.52 -29.54
N CYS A 191 -16.83 -10.89 -28.46
CA CYS A 191 -17.94 -10.14 -27.91
C CYS A 191 -17.50 -9.31 -26.70
N ASN A 192 -18.02 -8.08 -26.59
CA ASN A 192 -17.73 -7.14 -25.49
C ASN A 192 -18.59 -7.39 -24.25
N ALA A 193 -19.83 -7.86 -24.41
CA ALA A 193 -20.83 -7.91 -23.35
C ALA A 193 -21.54 -9.26 -23.20
N PHE A 194 -21.73 -9.71 -21.96
CA PHE A 194 -22.21 -11.06 -21.65
C PHE A 194 -23.44 -11.06 -20.74
N GLN A 195 -24.25 -12.10 -20.91
CA GLN A 195 -25.43 -12.39 -20.10
C GLN A 195 -25.02 -12.96 -18.73
N PRO A 196 -25.92 -12.93 -17.73
CA PRO A 196 -25.68 -13.59 -16.45
C PRO A 196 -25.31 -15.07 -16.65
N PRO A 197 -24.34 -15.60 -15.87
CA PRO A 197 -23.99 -17.01 -15.98
C PRO A 197 -25.20 -17.87 -15.58
N PRO A 198 -25.46 -19.03 -16.23
CA PRO A 198 -26.67 -19.82 -16.00
C PRO A 198 -26.91 -20.21 -14.54
N ILE A 199 -25.84 -20.39 -13.77
CA ILE A 199 -25.88 -20.69 -12.32
C ILE A 199 -26.46 -19.56 -11.45
N SER A 200 -26.54 -18.35 -11.98
CA SER A 200 -27.03 -17.19 -11.21
C SER A 200 -28.55 -17.18 -11.04
N ASP A 201 -29.29 -18.01 -11.79
CA ASP A 201 -30.75 -17.96 -11.93
C ASP A 201 -31.31 -16.58 -12.29
N LEU A 202 -30.45 -15.67 -12.77
CA LEU A 202 -30.85 -14.35 -13.27
C LEU A 202 -31.41 -14.48 -14.70
N SER A 203 -32.43 -13.68 -15.00
CA SER A 203 -32.99 -13.63 -16.35
C SER A 203 -32.04 -12.93 -17.32
N THR A 204 -31.97 -13.43 -18.55
CA THR A 204 -31.28 -12.75 -19.64
C THR A 204 -32.03 -11.48 -20.05
N SER A 205 -31.29 -10.51 -20.57
CA SER A 205 -31.84 -9.26 -21.10
C SER A 205 -31.66 -9.22 -22.62
N THR A 206 -32.47 -8.43 -23.33
CA THR A 206 -32.30 -8.22 -24.78
C THR A 206 -31.77 -6.81 -25.02
N ASN A 207 -30.81 -6.67 -25.94
CA ASN A 207 -30.30 -5.36 -26.34
C ASN A 207 -31.24 -4.66 -27.36
N GLY A 208 -32.25 -5.37 -27.88
CA GLY A 208 -33.22 -4.86 -28.86
C GLY A 208 -32.65 -4.58 -30.25
N GLN A 209 -31.46 -5.11 -30.57
CA GLN A 209 -30.75 -4.85 -31.82
C GLN A 209 -30.75 -6.10 -32.73
N ASP A 210 -30.84 -5.86 -34.03
CA ASP A 210 -30.76 -6.91 -35.06
C ASP A 210 -29.33 -6.98 -35.62
N ASP A 211 -28.46 -7.70 -34.92
CA ASP A 211 -27.05 -7.86 -35.27
C ASP A 211 -26.81 -9.08 -36.16
N VAL A 212 -26.03 -8.90 -37.22
CA VAL A 212 -25.50 -9.99 -38.06
C VAL A 212 -24.01 -10.09 -37.81
N VAL A 213 -23.61 -11.15 -37.10
CA VAL A 213 -22.23 -11.33 -36.63
C VAL A 213 -21.65 -12.65 -37.11
N HIS A 214 -20.38 -12.64 -37.48
CA HIS A 214 -19.57 -13.84 -37.68
C HIS A 214 -18.30 -13.72 -36.84
N PRO A 215 -17.87 -14.78 -36.13
CA PRO A 215 -18.62 -16.03 -35.89
C PRO A 215 -19.97 -15.77 -35.19
N ALA A 216 -20.95 -16.66 -35.41
CA ALA A 216 -22.23 -16.56 -34.71
C ALA A 216 -22.02 -16.82 -33.21
N TYR A 217 -22.72 -16.06 -32.37
CA TYR A 217 -22.69 -16.19 -30.91
C TYR A 217 -24.00 -16.78 -30.37
N GLU A 218 -23.99 -17.31 -29.15
CA GLU A 218 -25.19 -17.79 -28.44
C GLU A 218 -25.86 -16.62 -27.71
N PRO A 219 -27.09 -16.19 -28.09
CA PRO A 219 -27.75 -15.03 -27.48
C PRO A 219 -28.08 -15.19 -25.99
N ASN A 220 -28.12 -16.43 -25.47
CA ASN A 220 -28.27 -16.68 -24.04
C ASN A 220 -26.96 -16.53 -23.24
N ALA A 221 -25.81 -16.45 -23.91
CA ALA A 221 -24.50 -16.23 -23.30
C ALA A 221 -23.99 -14.80 -23.52
N VAL A 222 -24.32 -14.20 -24.67
CA VAL A 222 -23.81 -12.90 -25.11
C VAL A 222 -24.94 -11.87 -25.15
N PHE A 223 -24.69 -10.70 -24.57
CA PHE A 223 -25.59 -9.55 -24.62
C PHE A 223 -25.35 -8.69 -25.87
N GLU A 224 -24.08 -8.43 -26.19
CA GLU A 224 -23.67 -7.70 -27.38
C GLU A 224 -22.32 -8.25 -27.87
N CYS A 225 -22.14 -8.31 -29.19
CA CYS A 225 -20.94 -8.88 -29.80
C CYS A 225 -20.17 -7.88 -30.67
N LYS A 226 -19.86 -6.70 -30.14
CA LYS A 226 -18.94 -5.75 -30.76
C LYS A 226 -17.50 -6.13 -30.39
N TYR A 227 -16.66 -6.37 -31.40
CA TYR A 227 -15.27 -6.75 -31.16
C TYR A 227 -14.39 -5.56 -30.81
N GLU A 228 -13.94 -5.57 -29.56
CA GLU A 228 -13.09 -4.58 -28.96
C GLU A 228 -11.82 -5.25 -28.45
N LEU A 229 -10.67 -4.85 -29.00
CA LEU A 229 -9.38 -5.41 -28.57
C LEU A 229 -9.14 -5.14 -27.07
N ASP A 230 -9.65 -4.04 -26.54
CA ASP A 230 -9.52 -3.71 -25.12
C ASP A 230 -10.36 -4.61 -24.20
N SER A 231 -11.43 -5.26 -24.67
CA SER A 231 -12.18 -6.21 -23.85
C SER A 231 -11.29 -7.38 -23.42
N LEU A 232 -10.48 -7.88 -24.37
CA LEU A 232 -9.48 -8.92 -24.10
C LEU A 232 -8.28 -8.39 -23.30
N ALA A 233 -7.89 -7.13 -23.48
CA ALA A 233 -6.84 -6.51 -22.67
C ALA A 233 -7.28 -6.34 -21.20
N HIS A 234 -8.54 -5.95 -20.96
CA HIS A 234 -9.11 -5.84 -19.61
C HIS A 234 -9.27 -7.18 -18.90
N PHE A 235 -9.54 -8.26 -19.65
CA PHE A 235 -9.48 -9.62 -19.10
C PHE A 235 -8.10 -9.94 -18.52
N LEU A 236 -7.02 -9.62 -19.26
CA LEU A 236 -5.66 -9.78 -18.75
C LEU A 236 -5.39 -8.84 -17.57
N ALA A 237 -5.80 -7.57 -17.67
CA ALA A 237 -5.56 -6.58 -16.64
C ALA A 237 -6.18 -6.96 -15.29
N LEU A 238 -7.39 -7.55 -15.27
CA LEU A 238 -8.03 -8.00 -14.03
C LEU A 238 -7.18 -9.05 -13.30
N ALA A 239 -6.68 -10.04 -14.04
CA ALA A 239 -5.83 -11.09 -13.52
C ALA A 239 -4.43 -10.57 -13.12
N ASN A 240 -3.86 -9.67 -13.91
CA ASN A 240 -2.57 -9.05 -13.65
C ASN A 240 -2.61 -8.20 -12.38
N ASP A 241 -3.62 -7.32 -12.24
CA ASP A 241 -3.82 -6.48 -11.05
C ASP A 241 -4.01 -7.36 -9.80
N PHE A 242 -4.79 -8.44 -9.90
CA PHE A 242 -5.02 -9.37 -8.80
C PHE A 242 -3.73 -10.08 -8.36
N TYR A 243 -2.92 -10.56 -9.32
CA TYR A 243 -1.65 -11.18 -9.01
C TYR A 243 -0.66 -10.19 -8.38
N GLU A 244 -0.57 -8.95 -8.86
CA GLU A 244 0.35 -7.96 -8.30
C GLU A 244 0.03 -7.60 -6.84
N HIS A 245 -1.26 -7.52 -6.48
CA HIS A 245 -1.67 -7.16 -5.13
C HIS A 245 -1.74 -8.34 -4.15
N THR A 246 -1.91 -9.57 -4.64
CA THR A 246 -2.09 -10.76 -3.78
C THR A 246 -0.97 -11.80 -3.89
N SER A 247 -0.15 -11.72 -4.95
CA SER A 247 0.79 -12.77 -5.38
C SER A 247 0.13 -14.15 -5.59
N SER A 248 -1.20 -14.20 -5.70
CA SER A 248 -1.93 -15.47 -5.83
C SER A 248 -2.08 -15.90 -7.27
N THR A 249 -1.78 -17.17 -7.56
CA THR A 249 -1.99 -17.81 -8.87
C THR A 249 -3.24 -18.69 -8.89
N LYS A 250 -4.17 -18.57 -7.93
CA LYS A 250 -5.36 -19.43 -7.83
C LYS A 250 -6.26 -19.39 -9.08
N PHE A 251 -6.28 -18.26 -9.79
CA PHE A 251 -7.02 -18.12 -11.06
C PHE A 251 -6.32 -18.81 -12.24
N ALA A 252 -5.02 -19.11 -12.14
CA ALA A 252 -4.21 -19.68 -13.22
C ALA A 252 -4.45 -21.20 -13.34
N ASN A 253 -5.71 -21.55 -13.62
CA ASN A 253 -6.23 -22.89 -13.79
C ASN A 253 -6.35 -23.25 -15.29
N SER A 254 -6.79 -24.48 -15.62
CA SER A 254 -6.92 -24.96 -17.00
C SER A 254 -7.84 -24.07 -17.85
N ARG A 255 -8.92 -23.55 -17.29
CA ARG A 255 -9.85 -22.65 -17.99
C ARG A 255 -9.18 -21.33 -18.31
N TRP A 256 -8.49 -20.70 -17.37
CA TRP A 256 -7.78 -19.45 -17.62
C TRP A 256 -6.69 -19.60 -18.69
N TYR A 257 -5.93 -20.71 -18.71
CA TYR A 257 -4.97 -20.96 -19.80
C TYR A 257 -5.66 -21.12 -21.16
N LEU A 258 -6.80 -21.82 -21.22
CA LEU A 258 -7.57 -21.93 -22.46
C LEU A 258 -8.12 -20.56 -22.92
N ALA A 259 -8.52 -19.70 -21.98
CA ALA A 259 -8.92 -18.32 -22.30
C ALA A 259 -7.75 -17.52 -22.90
N ILE A 260 -6.52 -17.66 -22.37
CA ILE A 260 -5.33 -17.04 -22.96
C ILE A 260 -5.05 -17.59 -24.37
N GLU A 261 -5.09 -18.91 -24.55
CA GLU A 261 -4.89 -19.52 -25.87
C GLU A 261 -5.94 -19.05 -26.87
N THR A 262 -7.19 -18.90 -26.43
CA THR A 262 -8.29 -18.35 -27.24
C THR A 262 -8.05 -16.89 -27.61
N LEU A 263 -7.61 -16.06 -26.67
CA LEU A 263 -7.21 -14.67 -26.90
C LEU A 263 -6.07 -14.59 -27.93
N LEU A 264 -5.03 -15.43 -27.80
CA LEU A 264 -3.89 -15.44 -28.73
C LEU A 264 -4.30 -15.82 -30.15
N GLU A 265 -5.28 -16.73 -30.30
CA GLU A 265 -5.85 -17.05 -31.61
C GLU A 265 -6.62 -15.86 -32.20
N VAL A 266 -7.37 -15.10 -31.39
CA VAL A 266 -7.99 -13.85 -31.85
C VAL A 266 -6.94 -12.82 -32.29
N LEU A 267 -5.86 -12.61 -31.53
CA LEU A 267 -4.77 -11.71 -31.94
C LEU A 267 -4.18 -12.13 -33.29
N LYS A 268 -3.98 -13.44 -33.48
CA LYS A 268 -3.49 -13.99 -34.76
C LYS A 268 -4.47 -13.70 -35.90
N GLN A 269 -5.76 -13.98 -35.72
CA GLN A 269 -6.81 -13.76 -36.71
C GLN A 269 -6.97 -12.28 -37.07
N GLN A 270 -6.98 -11.40 -36.07
CA GLN A 270 -7.21 -9.97 -36.23
C GLN A 270 -5.93 -9.18 -36.59
N SER A 271 -4.77 -9.84 -36.64
CA SER A 271 -3.54 -9.29 -37.21
C SER A 271 -3.38 -9.56 -38.72
N GLN A 272 -4.30 -10.32 -39.34
CA GLN A 272 -4.23 -10.60 -40.76
C GLN A 272 -4.56 -9.34 -41.59
N PRO A 273 -3.84 -9.10 -42.70
CA PRO A 273 -4.13 -7.98 -43.58
C PRO A 273 -5.39 -8.24 -44.41
N THR A 274 -5.96 -7.16 -44.96
CA THR A 274 -7.14 -7.27 -45.84
C THR A 274 -6.83 -7.95 -47.18
N PHE A 275 -5.59 -7.82 -47.65
CA PHE A 275 -5.13 -8.43 -48.89
C PHE A 275 -3.89 -9.28 -48.62
N ASP A 276 -3.83 -10.46 -49.24
CA ASP A 276 -2.66 -11.32 -49.23
C ASP A 276 -1.47 -10.64 -49.91
N GLN A 277 -0.32 -10.69 -49.26
CA GLN A 277 0.85 -9.91 -49.69
C GLN A 277 1.44 -10.42 -51.00
N GLU A 278 1.38 -11.73 -51.26
CA GLU A 278 1.98 -12.34 -52.45
C GLU A 278 1.02 -12.31 -53.65
N THR A 279 -0.25 -12.63 -53.43
CA THR A 279 -1.25 -12.80 -54.48
C THR A 279 -2.13 -11.56 -54.71
N GLY A 280 -2.15 -10.61 -53.76
CA GLY A 280 -3.03 -9.43 -53.79
C GLY A 280 -4.52 -9.74 -53.64
N ARG A 281 -4.89 -10.99 -53.33
CA ARG A 281 -6.29 -11.40 -53.19
C ARG A 281 -6.85 -10.95 -51.85
N TYR A 282 -8.13 -10.59 -51.85
CA TYR A 282 -8.87 -10.30 -50.63
C TYR A 282 -8.86 -11.51 -49.69
N GLN A 283 -8.42 -11.30 -48.45
CA GLN A 283 -8.47 -12.26 -47.37
C GLN A 283 -9.67 -11.94 -46.49
N ARG A 284 -10.58 -12.91 -46.34
CA ARG A 284 -11.76 -12.72 -45.51
C ARG A 284 -11.33 -12.57 -44.05
N ASN A 285 -11.74 -11.47 -43.40
CA ASN A 285 -11.58 -11.34 -41.95
C ASN A 285 -12.48 -12.35 -41.22
N GLU A 286 -11.96 -12.96 -40.17
CA GLU A 286 -12.73 -13.93 -39.38
C GLU A 286 -13.92 -13.26 -38.69
N TYR A 287 -13.74 -12.05 -38.16
CA TYR A 287 -14.82 -11.29 -37.54
C TYR A 287 -15.53 -10.36 -38.55
N THR A 288 -16.86 -10.40 -38.57
CA THR A 288 -17.69 -9.39 -39.27
C THR A 288 -18.91 -9.02 -38.44
N PHE A 289 -19.33 -7.76 -38.50
CA PHE A 289 -20.49 -7.25 -37.76
C PHE A 289 -21.30 -6.26 -38.58
N GLN A 290 -22.61 -6.46 -38.65
CA GLN A 290 -23.56 -5.49 -39.21
C GLN A 290 -24.75 -5.30 -38.28
N ARG A 291 -25.26 -4.07 -38.20
CA ARG A 291 -26.46 -3.69 -37.44
C ARG A 291 -27.29 -2.78 -38.31
N THR A 292 -28.61 -2.95 -38.27
CA THR A 292 -29.52 -2.01 -38.95
C THR A 292 -29.68 -0.77 -38.08
N THR A 293 -29.04 0.33 -38.45
CA THR A 293 -28.97 1.55 -37.65
C THR A 293 -28.87 2.80 -38.54
N ASN A 294 -29.23 3.96 -37.98
CA ASN A 294 -29.02 5.27 -38.60
C ASN A 294 -27.77 6.00 -38.06
N ALA A 295 -27.05 5.40 -37.11
CA ALA A 295 -25.79 5.90 -36.58
C ALA A 295 -24.61 5.19 -37.28
N GLY A 296 -23.73 5.96 -37.92
CA GLY A 296 -22.57 5.40 -38.64
C GLY A 296 -21.54 4.74 -37.73
N THR A 297 -21.56 5.03 -36.42
CA THR A 297 -20.67 4.42 -35.43
C THR A 297 -21.18 3.06 -34.93
N GLU A 298 -22.44 2.71 -35.20
CA GLU A 298 -23.07 1.49 -34.68
C GLU A 298 -22.98 0.30 -35.66
N THR A 299 -22.23 0.44 -36.77
CA THR A 299 -22.04 -0.64 -37.74
C THR A 299 -20.72 -0.50 -38.51
N LEU A 300 -20.28 -1.57 -39.19
CA LEU A 300 -19.02 -1.58 -39.93
C LEU A 300 -19.24 -1.50 -41.45
N ASN A 301 -18.35 -0.76 -42.11
CA ASN A 301 -18.30 -0.66 -43.57
C ASN A 301 -18.04 -2.02 -44.25
N LEU A 302 -18.23 -2.06 -45.57
CA LEU A 302 -17.86 -3.22 -46.41
C LEU A 302 -18.53 -4.53 -45.98
N LEU A 303 -19.85 -4.51 -45.79
CA LEU A 303 -20.64 -5.67 -45.36
C LEU A 303 -20.12 -6.27 -44.04
N GLY A 304 -19.80 -5.39 -43.09
CA GLY A 304 -19.42 -5.79 -41.75
C GLY A 304 -17.93 -6.07 -41.54
N VAL A 305 -17.09 -5.89 -42.55
CA VAL A 305 -15.64 -6.14 -42.47
C VAL A 305 -14.88 -4.97 -41.83
N GLY A 306 -15.39 -3.74 -41.98
CA GLY A 306 -14.64 -2.52 -41.65
C GLY A 306 -13.66 -2.10 -42.76
N ASN A 307 -13.00 -0.95 -42.58
CA ASN A 307 -12.11 -0.39 -43.59
C ASN A 307 -10.84 -1.26 -43.80
N PRO A 308 -10.26 -1.30 -45.01
CA PRO A 308 -9.08 -2.12 -45.30
C PRO A 308 -7.86 -1.76 -44.44
N LEU A 309 -7.09 -2.78 -44.07
CA LEU A 309 -5.85 -2.68 -43.30
C LEU A 309 -4.69 -3.32 -44.05
N ASN A 310 -3.53 -2.67 -44.01
CA ASN A 310 -2.32 -3.11 -44.69
C ASN A 310 -1.60 -4.24 -43.92
N ASN A 311 -0.66 -4.91 -44.60
CA ASN A 311 0.20 -5.93 -44.00
C ASN A 311 1.44 -5.33 -43.32
N GLY A 312 2.18 -6.18 -42.61
CA GLY A 312 3.51 -5.85 -42.08
C GLY A 312 3.54 -4.93 -40.86
N THR A 313 2.39 -4.52 -40.32
CA THR A 313 2.34 -3.50 -39.25
C THR A 313 2.65 -4.03 -37.85
N GLY A 314 2.54 -5.33 -37.64
CA GLY A 314 2.61 -5.93 -36.31
C GLY A 314 1.37 -5.71 -35.43
N LEU A 315 0.50 -4.74 -35.77
CA LEU A 315 -0.71 -4.35 -35.05
C LEU A 315 -1.87 -5.34 -35.23
N VAL A 316 -2.85 -5.24 -34.34
CA VAL A 316 -4.07 -6.03 -34.30
C VAL A 316 -5.28 -5.11 -34.49
N ARG A 317 -6.24 -5.54 -35.32
CA ARG A 317 -7.49 -4.82 -35.57
C ARG A 317 -8.31 -4.70 -34.28
N SER A 318 -8.98 -3.57 -34.10
CA SER A 318 -10.16 -3.42 -33.23
C SER A 318 -11.31 -2.94 -34.09
N ALA A 319 -12.45 -3.65 -34.07
CA ALA A 319 -13.60 -3.25 -34.87
C ALA A 319 -14.34 -2.07 -34.24
N PHE A 320 -14.42 -2.07 -32.91
CA PHE A 320 -15.01 -1.01 -32.10
C PHE A 320 -13.98 -0.50 -31.08
N ARG A 321 -14.29 0.66 -30.51
CA ARG A 321 -13.54 1.38 -29.46
C ARG A 321 -14.14 1.02 -28.09
N PRO A 322 -13.50 1.41 -26.98
CA PRO A 322 -14.09 1.25 -25.64
C PRO A 322 -15.33 2.13 -25.38
N SER A 323 -15.73 2.97 -26.33
CA SER A 323 -17.02 3.67 -26.36
C SER A 323 -18.14 2.86 -27.03
N ASP A 324 -17.87 1.61 -27.42
CA ASP A 324 -18.70 0.75 -28.27
C ASP A 324 -18.97 1.32 -29.69
N ASP A 325 -18.29 2.40 -30.09
CA ASP A 325 -18.34 2.98 -31.44
C ASP A 325 -17.34 2.31 -32.40
N ALA A 326 -17.73 2.14 -33.67
CA ALA A 326 -16.88 1.60 -34.72
C ALA A 326 -15.60 2.44 -34.91
N THR A 327 -14.47 1.77 -35.09
CA THR A 327 -13.22 2.42 -35.48
C THR A 327 -13.32 2.97 -36.90
N ILE A 328 -12.66 4.11 -37.15
CA ILE A 328 -12.57 4.66 -38.52
C ILE A 328 -11.43 3.96 -39.24
N LEU A 329 -10.23 3.93 -38.63
CA LEU A 329 -9.13 3.10 -39.10
C LEU A 329 -8.90 1.96 -38.09
N GLY A 330 -8.95 0.72 -38.58
CA GLY A 330 -9.10 -0.46 -37.73
C GLY A 330 -7.91 -0.80 -36.82
N PHE A 331 -6.71 -0.21 -37.01
CA PHE A 331 -5.65 -0.33 -36.01
C PHE A 331 -5.78 0.78 -34.97
N PHE A 332 -6.54 0.47 -33.93
CA PHE A 332 -6.77 1.34 -32.78
C PHE A 332 -5.58 1.33 -31.83
N ILE A 333 -4.85 2.45 -31.75
CA ILE A 333 -3.54 2.53 -31.10
C ILE A 333 -3.61 2.33 -29.57
N PRO A 334 -4.51 3.01 -28.82
CA PRO A 334 -4.66 2.77 -27.38
C PRO A 334 -4.87 1.30 -26.98
N ALA A 335 -5.76 0.56 -27.66
CA ALA A 335 -5.97 -0.85 -27.33
C ALA A 335 -4.77 -1.75 -27.69
N ASN A 336 -4.06 -1.46 -28.79
CA ASN A 336 -2.82 -2.17 -29.12
C ASN A 336 -1.72 -1.91 -28.07
N ALA A 337 -1.63 -0.66 -27.57
CA ALA A 337 -0.73 -0.28 -26.49
C ALA A 337 -1.08 -0.98 -25.16
N MET A 338 -2.36 -0.99 -24.80
CA MET A 338 -2.86 -1.69 -23.60
C MET A 338 -2.59 -3.20 -23.69
N MET A 339 -2.96 -3.84 -24.81
CA MET A 339 -2.72 -5.27 -25.01
C MET A 339 -1.22 -5.61 -24.92
N SER A 340 -0.34 -4.77 -25.48
CA SER A 340 1.11 -4.94 -25.35
C SER A 340 1.57 -4.92 -23.89
N ALA A 341 1.12 -3.94 -23.11
CA ALA A 341 1.48 -3.80 -21.70
C ALA A 341 0.94 -4.98 -20.86
N GLU A 342 -0.32 -5.36 -21.06
CA GLU A 342 -0.94 -6.44 -20.29
C GLU A 342 -0.36 -7.81 -20.63
N LEU A 343 -0.01 -8.08 -21.90
CA LEU A 343 0.73 -9.29 -22.25
C LEU A 343 2.11 -9.32 -21.57
N ALA A 344 2.81 -8.19 -21.47
CA ALA A 344 4.09 -8.13 -20.75
C ALA A 344 3.94 -8.50 -19.27
N ARG A 345 2.87 -8.04 -18.61
CA ARG A 345 2.56 -8.38 -17.21
C ARG A 345 2.14 -9.85 -17.07
N THR A 346 1.32 -10.35 -17.98
CA THR A 346 0.88 -11.75 -18.00
C THR A 346 2.04 -12.73 -18.22
N HIS A 347 3.08 -12.34 -18.97
CA HIS A 347 4.30 -13.14 -19.10
C HIS A 347 4.90 -13.51 -17.74
N THR A 348 5.00 -12.55 -16.81
CA THR A 348 5.54 -12.78 -15.45
C THR A 348 4.70 -13.80 -14.66
N ILE A 349 3.37 -13.77 -14.81
CA ILE A 349 2.46 -14.72 -14.16
C ILE A 349 2.65 -16.13 -14.73
N LEU A 350 2.77 -16.24 -16.05
CA LEU A 350 2.95 -17.52 -16.72
C LEU A 350 4.30 -18.15 -16.39
N GLU A 351 5.36 -17.36 -16.22
CA GLU A 351 6.64 -17.84 -15.69
C GLU A 351 6.49 -18.38 -14.26
N ALA A 352 5.84 -17.61 -13.38
CA ALA A 352 5.58 -18.03 -12.00
C ALA A 352 4.72 -19.30 -11.91
N ALA A 353 3.81 -19.51 -12.87
CA ALA A 353 2.98 -20.70 -12.99
C ALA A 353 3.64 -21.88 -13.74
N GLY A 354 4.90 -21.74 -14.18
CA GLY A 354 5.65 -22.81 -14.84
C GLY A 354 5.22 -23.09 -16.29
N LYS A 355 4.57 -22.14 -16.97
CA LYS A 355 4.08 -22.26 -18.36
C LYS A 355 5.03 -21.60 -19.36
N ALA A 356 6.31 -21.98 -19.33
CA ALA A 356 7.38 -21.32 -20.09
C ALA A 356 7.11 -21.13 -21.60
N SER A 357 6.53 -22.12 -22.28
CA SER A 357 6.19 -22.02 -23.72
C SER A 357 5.13 -20.96 -24.00
N LEU A 358 4.07 -20.93 -23.18
CA LEU A 358 3.01 -19.93 -23.30
C LEU A 358 3.54 -18.54 -22.89
N ALA A 359 4.37 -18.47 -21.85
CA ALA A 359 5.03 -17.25 -21.41
C ALA A 359 5.88 -16.61 -22.53
N ASP A 360 6.69 -17.41 -23.26
CA ASP A 360 7.48 -16.92 -24.38
C ASP A 360 6.61 -16.46 -25.56
N THR A 361 5.49 -17.14 -25.81
CA THR A 361 4.53 -16.76 -26.85
C THR A 361 3.89 -15.40 -26.54
N VAL A 362 3.43 -15.21 -25.30
CA VAL A 362 2.85 -13.95 -24.82
C VAL A 362 3.86 -12.81 -24.85
N ARG A 363 5.12 -13.06 -24.44
CA ARG A 363 6.23 -12.08 -24.53
C ARG A 363 6.45 -11.62 -25.98
N LYS A 364 6.52 -12.54 -26.93
CA LYS A 364 6.71 -12.21 -28.36
C LYS A 364 5.57 -11.37 -28.92
N TRP A 365 4.33 -11.65 -28.52
CA TRP A 365 3.19 -10.82 -28.90
C TRP A 365 3.25 -9.43 -28.31
N SER A 366 3.62 -9.31 -27.03
CA SER A 366 3.84 -8.02 -26.37
C SER A 366 4.87 -7.17 -27.12
N GLU A 367 6.05 -7.75 -27.42
CA GLU A 367 7.14 -7.08 -28.14
C GLU A 367 6.72 -6.66 -29.56
N ARG A 368 6.02 -7.54 -30.28
CA ARG A 368 5.49 -7.26 -31.63
C ARG A 368 4.51 -6.09 -31.62
N LEU A 369 3.54 -6.08 -30.71
CA LEU A 369 2.54 -5.00 -30.61
C LEU A 369 3.20 -3.68 -30.22
N ARG A 370 4.15 -3.72 -29.27
CA ARG A 370 4.91 -2.53 -28.86
C ARG A 370 5.65 -1.92 -30.05
N ALA A 371 6.37 -2.75 -30.81
CA ALA A 371 7.08 -2.31 -32.01
C ALA A 371 6.11 -1.71 -33.03
N GLY A 372 4.98 -2.38 -33.30
CA GLY A 372 3.97 -1.90 -34.24
C GLY A 372 3.36 -0.55 -33.83
N VAL A 373 3.08 -0.33 -32.53
CA VAL A 373 2.58 0.95 -32.02
C VAL A 373 3.62 2.05 -32.21
N LEU A 374 4.89 1.79 -31.90
CA LEU A 374 5.95 2.79 -32.04
C LEU A 374 6.26 3.11 -33.50
N GLU A 375 6.22 2.12 -34.39
CA GLU A 375 6.54 2.30 -35.82
C GLU A 375 5.40 2.97 -36.59
N HIS A 376 4.15 2.54 -36.36
CA HIS A 376 3.01 2.98 -37.16
C HIS A 376 2.06 3.92 -36.43
N GLY A 377 2.03 3.87 -35.10
CA GLY A 377 1.19 4.74 -34.27
C GLY A 377 1.78 6.12 -34.03
N VAL A 378 3.10 6.29 -34.14
CA VAL A 378 3.76 7.60 -33.99
C VAL A 378 3.82 8.32 -35.34
N VAL A 379 3.20 9.50 -35.41
CA VAL A 379 3.10 10.30 -36.64
C VAL A 379 3.51 11.76 -36.42
N LYS A 380 3.93 12.43 -37.50
CA LYS A 380 4.35 13.84 -37.44
C LYS A 380 3.16 14.80 -37.53
N HIS A 381 2.78 15.40 -36.40
CA HIS A 381 1.82 16.51 -36.38
C HIS A 381 2.51 17.85 -36.67
N LYS A 382 1.94 18.65 -37.57
CA LYS A 382 2.49 19.96 -38.02
C LYS A 382 2.84 20.93 -36.89
N LYS A 383 1.98 21.06 -35.89
CA LYS A 383 2.16 21.92 -34.70
C LYS A 383 2.90 21.26 -33.53
N TYR A 384 2.53 20.03 -33.16
CA TYR A 384 2.95 19.39 -31.91
C TYR A 384 4.19 18.49 -32.04
N GLY A 385 4.71 18.25 -33.25
CA GLY A 385 5.84 17.35 -33.46
C GLY A 385 5.39 15.90 -33.57
N ASP A 386 6.19 14.97 -33.05
CA ASP A 386 5.83 13.54 -33.05
C ASP A 386 4.76 13.29 -31.98
N VAL A 387 3.64 12.70 -32.39
CA VAL A 387 2.48 12.37 -31.55
C VAL A 387 1.99 10.96 -31.85
N PHE A 388 1.28 10.34 -30.90
CA PHE A 388 0.53 9.13 -31.17
C PHE A 388 -0.76 9.47 -31.93
N ALA A 389 -1.01 8.77 -33.03
CA ALA A 389 -2.30 8.73 -33.70
C ALA A 389 -3.27 7.89 -32.89
N TYR A 390 -4.56 8.22 -32.96
CA TYR A 390 -5.62 7.46 -32.30
C TYR A 390 -5.89 6.13 -33.03
N GLU A 391 -5.92 6.21 -34.37
CA GLU A 391 -6.20 5.10 -35.27
C GLU A 391 -5.34 5.22 -36.54
N VAL A 392 -4.90 4.08 -37.07
CA VAL A 392 -4.13 3.98 -38.32
C VAL A 392 -4.60 2.81 -39.20
N ASP A 393 -4.22 2.79 -40.47
CA ASP A 393 -4.59 1.73 -41.42
C ASP A 393 -3.39 0.90 -41.94
N GLY A 394 -2.16 1.36 -41.67
CA GLY A 394 -0.92 0.77 -42.21
C GLY A 394 -0.61 1.15 -43.67
N TYR A 395 -1.48 1.88 -44.36
CA TYR A 395 -1.22 2.47 -45.68
C TYR A 395 -0.62 3.88 -45.59
N GLY A 396 -0.68 4.48 -44.41
CA GLY A 396 -0.14 5.81 -44.11
C GLY A 396 -1.21 6.80 -43.64
N SER A 397 -2.47 6.40 -43.57
CA SER A 397 -3.53 7.22 -42.98
C SER A 397 -3.46 7.17 -41.47
N SER A 398 -3.76 8.30 -40.83
CA SER A 398 -3.83 8.41 -39.37
C SER A 398 -4.97 9.34 -38.96
N ILE A 399 -5.64 9.02 -37.86
CA ILE A 399 -6.62 9.88 -37.20
C ILE A 399 -5.97 10.51 -35.97
N LEU A 400 -6.08 11.83 -35.85
CA LEU A 400 -5.54 12.61 -34.73
C LEU A 400 -6.72 13.13 -33.89
N MET A 401 -7.01 12.42 -32.80
CA MET A 401 -8.07 12.72 -31.83
C MET A 401 -7.77 11.98 -30.52
N ASP A 402 -8.64 12.11 -29.53
CA ASP A 402 -8.80 11.11 -28.47
C ASP A 402 -10.27 10.99 -28.12
N ASP A 403 -10.62 9.90 -27.44
CA ASP A 403 -11.92 9.65 -26.84
C ASP A 403 -11.78 9.58 -25.31
N ALA A 404 -12.87 9.77 -24.58
CA ALA A 404 -12.84 9.73 -23.12
C ALA A 404 -12.78 8.33 -22.52
N ASN A 405 -13.25 7.31 -23.25
CA ASN A 405 -13.31 5.95 -22.75
C ASN A 405 -11.90 5.34 -22.62
N TYR A 406 -11.62 4.68 -21.50
CA TYR A 406 -10.35 3.99 -21.24
C TYR A 406 -10.38 2.57 -21.86
N PRO A 407 -9.36 2.15 -22.64
CA PRO A 407 -8.08 2.81 -22.89
C PRO A 407 -8.14 3.96 -23.92
N SER A 408 -7.43 5.05 -23.61
CA SER A 408 -7.29 6.23 -24.47
C SER A 408 -5.82 6.63 -24.66
N LEU A 409 -5.53 7.54 -25.59
CA LEU A 409 -4.15 8.06 -25.75
C LEU A 409 -3.71 8.83 -24.52
N LEU A 410 -4.61 9.57 -23.87
CA LEU A 410 -4.33 10.27 -22.61
C LEU A 410 -3.88 9.28 -21.51
N ALA A 411 -4.39 8.04 -21.55
CA ALA A 411 -4.14 7.01 -20.55
C ALA A 411 -2.86 6.17 -20.76
N LEU A 412 -2.06 6.41 -21.80
CA LEU A 412 -0.89 5.58 -22.11
C LEU A 412 0.07 5.34 -20.91
N PRO A 413 0.34 6.34 -20.04
CA PRO A 413 1.19 6.12 -18.87
C PRO A 413 0.54 5.27 -17.78
N VAL A 414 -0.75 5.49 -17.48
CA VAL A 414 -1.45 4.71 -16.45
C VAL A 414 -1.66 3.25 -16.86
N MET A 415 -1.68 2.98 -18.17
CA MET A 415 -1.65 1.62 -18.73
C MET A 415 -0.27 0.94 -18.66
N GLY A 416 0.77 1.67 -18.25
CA GLY A 416 2.15 1.17 -18.22
C GLY A 416 2.82 1.06 -19.60
N PHE A 417 2.29 1.71 -20.64
CA PHE A 417 2.87 1.62 -21.98
C PHE A 417 4.10 2.52 -22.15
N CYS A 418 4.07 3.75 -21.62
CA CYS A 418 5.17 4.70 -21.66
C CYS A 418 5.29 5.48 -20.34
N ASP A 419 6.43 6.16 -20.15
CA ASP A 419 6.60 7.08 -19.02
C ASP A 419 5.74 8.34 -19.23
N VAL A 420 5.25 8.93 -18.14
CA VAL A 420 4.49 10.19 -18.21
C VAL A 420 5.31 11.32 -18.83
N ASN A 421 6.65 11.28 -18.76
CA ASN A 421 7.55 12.26 -19.35
C ASN A 421 8.03 11.89 -20.78
N ASP A 422 7.52 10.82 -21.37
CA ASP A 422 7.83 10.47 -22.77
C ASP A 422 7.51 11.65 -23.69
N ALA A 423 8.46 12.01 -24.55
CA ALA A 423 8.35 13.22 -25.37
C ALA A 423 7.19 13.14 -26.37
N VAL A 424 6.93 11.96 -26.94
CA VAL A 424 5.83 11.74 -27.89
C VAL A 424 4.51 11.80 -27.13
N TYR A 425 4.42 11.17 -25.96
CA TYR A 425 3.25 11.25 -25.09
C TYR A 425 2.96 12.70 -24.68
N GLN A 426 3.96 13.46 -24.23
CA GLN A 426 3.77 14.86 -23.82
C GLN A 426 3.30 15.76 -24.97
N ASN A 427 3.82 15.55 -26.19
CA ASN A 427 3.31 16.22 -27.38
C ASN A 427 1.86 15.82 -27.69
N THR A 428 1.55 14.53 -27.53
CA THR A 428 0.21 13.98 -27.72
C THR A 428 -0.73 14.60 -26.69
N ARG A 429 -0.45 14.54 -25.38
CA ARG A 429 -1.22 15.17 -24.31
C ARG A 429 -1.56 16.64 -24.61
N LYS A 430 -0.58 17.44 -25.03
CA LYS A 430 -0.79 18.85 -25.43
C LYS A 430 -1.71 19.02 -26.65
N MET A 431 -1.67 18.09 -27.59
CA MET A 431 -2.60 18.04 -28.72
C MET A 431 -4.00 17.68 -28.25
N LEU A 432 -4.14 16.67 -27.38
CA LEU A 432 -5.41 16.14 -26.92
C LEU A 432 -6.20 17.12 -26.05
N LEU A 433 -5.50 17.87 -25.19
CA LEU A 433 -6.08 18.84 -24.26
C LEU A 433 -6.25 20.24 -24.89
N SER A 434 -6.47 20.28 -26.20
CA SER A 434 -6.63 21.51 -26.97
C SER A 434 -7.73 21.38 -28.00
N LYS A 435 -8.61 22.38 -28.05
CA LYS A 435 -9.70 22.45 -29.05
C LYS A 435 -9.20 22.46 -30.49
N THR A 436 -7.97 22.92 -30.74
CA THR A 436 -7.39 22.91 -32.10
C THR A 436 -6.66 21.61 -32.42
N GLY A 437 -6.41 20.76 -31.43
CA GLY A 437 -5.64 19.51 -31.58
C GLY A 437 -6.51 18.26 -31.51
N ASN A 438 -7.62 18.28 -30.76
CA ASN A 438 -8.57 17.18 -30.68
C ASN A 438 -10.00 17.67 -30.98
N PRO A 439 -10.69 17.11 -31.99
CA PRO A 439 -12.07 17.49 -32.31
C PRO A 439 -13.08 17.21 -31.18
N TYR A 440 -12.75 16.30 -30.25
CA TYR A 440 -13.59 15.94 -29.12
C TYR A 440 -13.10 16.53 -27.79
N TYR A 441 -12.13 17.46 -27.81
CA TYR A 441 -11.86 18.31 -26.65
C TYR A 441 -12.89 19.44 -26.61
N LEU A 442 -13.90 19.27 -25.77
CA LEU A 442 -15.04 20.16 -25.64
C LEU A 442 -14.82 21.12 -24.47
N ALA A 443 -15.17 22.38 -24.68
CA ALA A 443 -15.09 23.42 -23.65
C ALA A 443 -16.29 24.36 -23.79
N GLY A 444 -17.03 24.51 -22.70
CA GLY A 444 -18.19 25.40 -22.59
C GLY A 444 -18.07 26.32 -21.37
N SER A 445 -19.19 26.93 -21.00
CA SER A 445 -19.23 27.91 -19.91
C SER A 445 -19.17 27.30 -18.51
N GLU A 446 -19.50 26.02 -18.34
CA GLU A 446 -19.60 25.37 -17.03
C GLU A 446 -18.66 24.17 -16.87
N PHE A 447 -18.21 23.54 -17.97
CA PHE A 447 -17.35 22.36 -17.94
C PHE A 447 -16.45 22.27 -19.19
N LYS A 448 -15.40 21.46 -19.10
CA LYS A 448 -14.51 21.12 -20.22
C LYS A 448 -13.95 19.71 -20.04
N GLY A 449 -13.52 19.09 -21.13
CA GLY A 449 -12.92 17.76 -21.11
C GLY A 449 -12.97 17.09 -22.47
N ILE A 450 -12.53 15.84 -22.54
CA ILE A 450 -12.65 15.02 -23.75
C ILE A 450 -14.03 14.34 -23.71
N GLY A 451 -14.73 14.37 -24.85
CA GLY A 451 -15.95 13.61 -25.08
C GLY A 451 -15.69 12.47 -26.09
N GLY A 452 -16.61 12.31 -27.02
CA GLY A 452 -16.51 11.31 -28.08
C GLY A 452 -17.69 11.42 -29.05
N PRO A 453 -17.66 10.68 -30.17
CA PRO A 453 -18.79 10.65 -31.08
C PRO A 453 -20.04 9.97 -30.48
N HIS A 454 -19.88 9.11 -29.47
CA HIS A 454 -20.96 8.34 -28.84
C HIS A 454 -22.17 9.19 -28.42
N ILE A 455 -21.92 10.24 -27.63
CA ILE A 455 -22.96 11.18 -27.18
C ILE A 455 -23.02 12.43 -28.07
N GLY A 456 -21.87 12.83 -28.64
CA GLY A 456 -21.76 13.91 -29.61
C GLY A 456 -21.08 15.18 -29.07
N LEU A 457 -21.25 16.27 -29.81
CA LEU A 457 -20.34 17.43 -29.78
C LEU A 457 -20.58 18.44 -28.63
N ARG A 458 -21.46 18.11 -27.68
CA ARG A 458 -21.78 19.00 -26.54
C ARG A 458 -21.41 18.39 -25.19
N ASN A 459 -21.16 17.08 -25.14
CA ASN A 459 -21.01 16.36 -23.88
C ASN A 459 -19.59 15.86 -23.69
N ALA A 460 -18.91 16.37 -22.67
CA ALA A 460 -17.61 15.87 -22.22
C ALA A 460 -17.81 14.87 -21.08
N TRP A 461 -16.85 13.97 -20.90
CA TRP A 461 -16.96 12.88 -19.94
C TRP A 461 -16.07 13.15 -18.73
N PRO A 462 -16.60 13.08 -17.50
CA PRO A 462 -15.79 13.25 -16.28
C PRO A 462 -14.59 12.30 -16.20
N MET A 463 -14.70 11.08 -16.74
CA MET A 463 -13.58 10.12 -16.78
C MET A 463 -12.33 10.67 -17.49
N SER A 464 -12.49 11.50 -18.53
CA SER A 464 -11.34 12.10 -19.21
C SER A 464 -10.53 13.02 -18.28
N LEU A 465 -11.20 13.77 -17.40
CA LEU A 465 -10.54 14.63 -16.41
C LEU A 465 -9.88 13.82 -15.29
N LEU A 466 -10.48 12.68 -14.93
CA LEU A 466 -9.89 11.77 -13.94
C LEU A 466 -8.60 11.15 -14.45
N ILE A 467 -8.57 10.70 -15.71
CA ILE A 467 -7.34 10.23 -16.36
C ILE A 467 -6.35 11.39 -16.53
N GLN A 468 -6.82 12.59 -16.89
CA GLN A 468 -5.98 13.78 -16.99
C GLN A 468 -5.26 14.06 -15.67
N ALA A 469 -5.97 13.98 -14.54
CA ALA A 469 -5.40 14.15 -13.20
C ALA A 469 -4.40 13.04 -12.82
N GLN A 470 -4.73 11.77 -13.11
CA GLN A 470 -3.81 10.64 -12.85
C GLN A 470 -2.51 10.73 -13.66
N THR A 471 -2.53 11.44 -14.79
CA THR A 471 -1.39 11.60 -15.70
C THR A 471 -0.77 12.99 -15.67
N SER A 472 -1.05 13.76 -14.60
CA SER A 472 -0.45 15.07 -14.35
C SER A 472 0.47 15.06 -13.13
N GLU A 473 1.49 15.91 -13.19
CA GLU A 473 2.34 16.31 -12.07
C GLU A 473 2.10 17.76 -11.65
N ASP A 474 1.24 18.48 -12.37
CA ASP A 474 0.84 19.87 -12.09
C ASP A 474 -0.35 19.89 -11.14
N ASP A 475 -0.10 20.37 -9.92
CA ASP A 475 -1.09 20.43 -8.86
C ASP A 475 -2.30 21.31 -9.24
N GLU A 476 -2.10 22.42 -9.97
CA GLU A 476 -3.19 23.30 -10.38
C GLU A 476 -4.10 22.62 -11.43
N GLU A 477 -3.50 21.85 -12.35
CA GLU A 477 -4.25 21.05 -13.33
C GLU A 477 -5.08 19.96 -12.64
N ILE A 478 -4.50 19.29 -11.64
CA ILE A 478 -5.19 18.24 -10.87
C ILE A 478 -6.38 18.81 -10.10
N GLU A 479 -6.17 19.92 -9.37
CA GLU A 479 -7.24 20.60 -8.63
C GLU A 479 -8.38 21.05 -9.56
N GLU A 480 -8.06 21.64 -10.72
CA GLU A 480 -9.07 22.02 -11.70
C GLU A 480 -9.88 20.82 -12.21
N CYS A 481 -9.21 19.70 -12.51
CA CYS A 481 -9.87 18.48 -12.94
C CYS A 481 -10.82 17.94 -11.86
N LEU A 482 -10.38 17.86 -10.60
CA LEU A 482 -11.20 17.39 -9.50
C LEU A 482 -12.39 18.32 -9.23
N ASP A 483 -12.18 19.63 -9.23
CA ASP A 483 -13.23 20.63 -9.00
C ASP A 483 -14.32 20.55 -10.08
N LEU A 484 -13.93 20.41 -11.35
CA LEU A 484 -14.87 20.21 -12.46
C LEU A 484 -15.69 18.93 -12.26
N VAL A 485 -15.03 17.79 -11.99
CA VAL A 485 -15.73 16.51 -11.76
C VAL A 485 -16.70 16.66 -10.58
N LEU A 486 -16.25 17.21 -9.46
CA LEU A 486 -17.06 17.41 -8.25
C LEU A 486 -18.29 18.29 -8.52
N LYS A 487 -18.12 19.42 -9.20
CA LYS A 487 -19.21 20.35 -9.56
C LYS A 487 -20.24 19.75 -10.52
N SER A 488 -19.81 18.79 -11.36
CA SER A 488 -20.68 18.07 -12.30
C SER A 488 -21.44 16.90 -11.65
N SER A 489 -20.93 16.35 -10.54
CA SER A 489 -21.50 15.21 -9.80
C SER A 489 -22.59 15.63 -8.80
N ARG A 490 -23.54 16.48 -9.20
CA ARG A 490 -24.56 17.07 -8.31
C ARG A 490 -25.50 16.06 -7.63
N LEU A 491 -25.61 14.86 -8.18
CA LEU A 491 -26.33 13.75 -7.56
C LEU A 491 -25.47 12.91 -6.63
N GLY A 492 -24.23 13.29 -6.35
CA GLY A 492 -23.35 12.54 -5.46
C GLY A 492 -22.74 11.28 -6.08
N LEU A 493 -22.82 11.12 -7.40
CA LEU A 493 -22.17 10.07 -8.20
C LEU A 493 -21.58 10.68 -9.47
N VAL A 494 -20.62 9.99 -10.08
CA VAL A 494 -19.99 10.39 -11.34
C VAL A 494 -20.83 9.88 -12.51
N HIS A 495 -21.17 10.78 -13.42
CA HIS A 495 -21.98 10.49 -14.61
C HIS A 495 -21.11 10.04 -15.80
N GLU A 496 -21.76 9.48 -16.82
CA GLU A 496 -21.10 9.14 -18.09
C GLU A 496 -20.61 10.39 -18.82
N SER A 497 -21.52 11.30 -19.14
CA SER A 497 -21.21 12.54 -19.85
C SER A 497 -22.03 13.72 -19.33
N VAL A 498 -21.53 14.94 -19.58
CA VAL A 498 -22.10 16.19 -19.08
C VAL A 498 -22.05 17.26 -20.17
N ASP A 499 -23.16 17.98 -20.42
CA ASP A 499 -23.17 19.12 -21.36
C ASP A 499 -22.24 20.23 -20.85
N VAL A 500 -21.28 20.63 -21.69
CA VAL A 500 -20.23 21.59 -21.30
C VAL A 500 -20.73 23.00 -20.95
N ASN A 501 -21.98 23.33 -21.31
CA ASN A 501 -22.62 24.60 -20.95
C ASN A 501 -23.68 24.48 -19.86
N HIS A 502 -24.11 23.26 -19.53
CA HIS A 502 -25.21 23.02 -18.60
C HIS A 502 -24.97 21.73 -17.80
N VAL A 503 -24.19 21.79 -16.71
CA VAL A 503 -23.72 20.57 -16.01
C VAL A 503 -24.82 19.73 -15.36
N ARG A 504 -26.05 20.26 -15.28
CA ARG A 504 -27.24 19.51 -14.84
C ARG A 504 -27.81 18.59 -15.92
N GLN A 505 -27.41 18.76 -17.17
CA GLN A 505 -27.75 17.86 -18.28
C GLN A 505 -26.62 16.85 -18.42
N TYR A 506 -26.89 15.61 -18.04
CA TYR A 506 -25.94 14.52 -18.04
C TYR A 506 -26.59 13.24 -18.59
N THR A 507 -25.77 12.25 -18.92
CA THR A 507 -26.22 10.90 -19.27
C THR A 507 -25.82 9.91 -18.16
N ARG A 508 -26.68 8.91 -17.93
CA ARG A 508 -26.55 7.82 -16.94
C ARG A 508 -26.27 8.29 -15.50
N SER A 509 -27.31 8.28 -14.67
CA SER A 509 -27.19 8.55 -13.23
C SER A 509 -26.49 7.43 -12.44
N TRP A 510 -26.46 6.22 -13.00
CA TRP A 510 -25.81 5.06 -12.39
C TRP A 510 -24.81 4.43 -13.36
N PHE A 511 -23.56 4.86 -13.25
CA PHE A 511 -22.46 4.31 -14.02
C PHE A 511 -21.30 3.92 -13.10
N ALA A 512 -21.27 2.64 -12.72
CA ALA A 512 -20.35 2.18 -11.68
C ALA A 512 -18.88 2.18 -12.14
N TRP A 513 -18.60 2.05 -13.44
CA TRP A 513 -17.25 2.21 -13.98
C TRP A 513 -16.69 3.61 -13.73
N ALA A 514 -17.45 4.67 -14.05
CA ALA A 514 -17.02 6.05 -13.80
C ALA A 514 -16.75 6.31 -12.31
N ASN A 515 -17.59 5.77 -11.43
CA ASN A 515 -17.37 5.80 -9.97
C ASN A 515 -16.09 5.06 -9.56
N GLY A 516 -15.79 3.90 -10.18
CA GLY A 516 -14.56 3.15 -9.99
C GLY A 516 -13.31 3.94 -10.40
N VAL A 517 -13.33 4.60 -11.56
CA VAL A 517 -12.21 5.45 -12.02
C VAL A 517 -12.00 6.63 -11.07
N PHE A 518 -13.08 7.24 -10.58
CA PHE A 518 -12.98 8.31 -9.57
C PHE A 518 -12.33 7.80 -8.28
N ALA A 519 -12.81 6.67 -7.77
CA ALA A 519 -12.25 6.04 -6.59
C ALA A 519 -10.75 5.72 -6.73
N THR A 520 -10.33 5.14 -7.85
CA THR A 520 -8.90 4.90 -8.14
C THR A 520 -8.11 6.20 -8.17
N THR A 521 -8.66 7.26 -8.78
CA THR A 521 -8.01 8.58 -8.83
C THR A 521 -7.79 9.15 -7.44
N ILE A 522 -8.81 9.10 -6.57
CA ILE A 522 -8.70 9.60 -5.20
C ILE A 522 -7.69 8.78 -4.39
N LEU A 523 -7.69 7.45 -4.51
CA LEU A 523 -6.73 6.61 -3.81
C LEU A 523 -5.28 6.82 -4.30
N ASP A 524 -5.08 7.07 -5.61
CA ASP A 524 -3.78 7.48 -6.16
C ASP A 524 -3.34 8.82 -5.55
N LEU A 525 -4.20 9.85 -5.58
CA LEU A 525 -3.85 11.16 -5.05
C LEU A 525 -3.64 11.15 -3.53
N ALA A 526 -4.42 10.36 -2.78
CA ALA A 526 -4.22 10.15 -1.35
C ALA A 526 -2.81 9.64 -1.04
N LYS A 527 -2.21 8.88 -1.95
CA LYS A 527 -0.84 8.37 -1.83
C LYS A 527 0.20 9.33 -2.42
N ARG A 528 0.01 9.80 -3.65
CA ARG A 528 1.01 10.54 -4.45
C ARG A 528 1.01 12.04 -4.17
N LYS A 529 -0.15 12.63 -3.93
CA LYS A 529 -0.37 14.09 -3.76
C LYS A 529 -1.42 14.39 -2.67
N PRO A 530 -1.25 13.90 -1.43
CA PRO A 530 -2.29 13.97 -0.39
C PRO A 530 -2.71 15.41 -0.05
N HIS A 531 -1.81 16.39 -0.21
CA HIS A 531 -2.06 17.80 0.07
C HIS A 531 -3.15 18.42 -0.82
N LEU A 532 -3.50 17.79 -1.94
CA LEU A 532 -4.56 18.25 -2.85
C LEU A 532 -5.96 17.85 -2.39
N ILE A 533 -6.07 16.83 -1.54
CA ILE A 533 -7.39 16.28 -1.14
C ILE A 533 -7.59 16.17 0.37
N PHE A 534 -6.51 16.10 1.15
CA PHE A 534 -6.56 16.04 2.61
C PHE A 534 -6.32 17.39 3.26
N GLU A 535 -6.72 17.52 4.53
CA GLU A 535 -6.41 18.69 5.34
C GLU A 535 -4.89 18.96 5.37
N LYS A 536 -4.53 20.23 5.43
CA LYS A 536 -3.12 20.64 5.38
C LYS A 536 -2.37 20.01 6.55
N GLY A 537 -1.33 19.23 6.22
CA GLY A 537 -0.49 18.55 7.20
C GLY A 537 -0.85 17.08 7.41
N THR A 538 -1.97 16.58 6.90
CA THR A 538 -2.30 15.15 6.98
C THR A 538 -1.29 14.29 6.19
N ALA A 539 -0.89 13.14 6.74
CA ALA A 539 0.02 12.20 6.07
C ALA A 539 -0.51 11.71 4.69
N PRO A 540 0.32 11.09 3.84
CA PRO A 540 -0.16 10.26 2.75
C PRO A 540 -0.97 9.04 3.25
N TYR A 541 -1.82 8.49 2.39
CA TYR A 541 -2.45 7.20 2.57
C TYR A 541 -1.45 6.09 2.17
N GLU A 542 -0.51 5.77 3.07
CA GLU A 542 0.28 4.53 3.07
C GLU A 542 1.03 4.34 4.40
N ALA A 543 1.14 3.08 4.86
CA ALA A 543 1.80 2.74 6.12
C ALA A 543 3.32 3.07 6.09
N VAL A 544 3.90 3.38 7.26
CA VAL A 544 5.34 3.71 7.44
C VAL A 544 6.28 2.59 6.97
N LEU A 545 5.77 1.39 6.69
CA LEU A 545 6.58 0.25 6.26
C LEU A 545 6.77 0.22 4.72
N PRO A 546 8.00 0.00 4.22
CA PRO A 546 8.32 0.06 2.79
C PRO A 546 7.96 -1.22 2.02
N VAL A 547 6.69 -1.64 2.08
CA VAL A 547 6.22 -2.92 1.49
C VAL A 547 6.57 -3.05 0.01
N GLY A 548 6.31 -2.01 -0.80
CA GLY A 548 6.63 -2.01 -2.24
C GLY A 548 8.13 -2.10 -2.53
N LEU A 549 8.96 -1.37 -1.78
CA LEU A 549 10.42 -1.40 -1.95
C LEU A 549 10.98 -2.78 -1.59
N LEU A 550 10.51 -3.38 -0.49
CA LEU A 550 10.91 -4.71 -0.06
C LEU A 550 10.48 -5.78 -1.08
N SER A 551 9.26 -5.68 -1.62
CA SER A 551 8.79 -6.60 -2.67
C SER A 551 9.70 -6.57 -3.89
N ALA A 552 10.01 -5.38 -4.41
CA ALA A 552 10.89 -5.22 -5.57
C ALA A 552 12.32 -5.74 -5.30
N ALA A 553 12.86 -5.48 -4.10
CA ALA A 553 14.18 -5.98 -3.71
C ALA A 553 14.21 -7.51 -3.55
N CYS A 554 13.15 -8.12 -3.02
CA CYS A 554 12.99 -9.58 -2.97
C CYS A 554 12.95 -10.20 -4.37
N GLN A 555 12.20 -9.61 -5.30
CA GLN A 555 12.15 -10.08 -6.68
C GLN A 555 13.54 -10.03 -7.33
N ARG A 556 14.27 -8.92 -7.16
CA ARG A 556 15.65 -8.77 -7.65
C ARG A 556 16.59 -9.82 -7.05
N ALA A 557 16.54 -10.02 -5.73
CA ALA A 557 17.36 -11.00 -5.02
C ALA A 557 17.17 -12.44 -5.52
N LEU A 558 15.98 -12.76 -6.04
CA LEU A 558 15.61 -14.11 -6.48
C LEU A 558 15.69 -14.31 -8.00
N ALA A 559 15.74 -13.24 -8.79
CA ALA A 559 15.68 -13.30 -10.25
C ALA A 559 16.91 -13.92 -10.93
N ASN A 560 18.11 -13.77 -10.34
CA ASN A 560 19.36 -14.26 -10.94
C ASN A 560 19.96 -15.41 -10.10
N PRO A 561 20.08 -16.65 -10.63
CA PRO A 561 20.68 -17.78 -9.92
C PRO A 561 22.08 -17.53 -9.36
N ALA A 562 22.88 -16.66 -10.00
CA ALA A 562 24.22 -16.31 -9.54
C ALA A 562 24.20 -15.48 -8.23
N GLU A 563 23.11 -14.78 -7.95
CA GLU A 563 22.91 -13.95 -6.75
C GLU A 563 22.01 -14.66 -5.74
N SER A 564 20.93 -15.30 -6.21
CA SER A 564 19.97 -15.99 -5.36
C SER A 564 20.56 -17.22 -4.68
N THR A 565 21.45 -17.96 -5.34
CA THR A 565 22.09 -19.14 -4.72
C THR A 565 22.95 -18.74 -3.51
N PRO A 566 23.91 -17.80 -3.59
CA PRO A 566 24.66 -17.35 -2.42
C PRO A 566 23.81 -16.72 -1.31
N ILE A 567 22.74 -16.00 -1.66
CA ILE A 567 21.84 -15.34 -0.69
C ILE A 567 21.01 -16.37 0.09
N LEU A 568 20.68 -17.52 -0.51
CA LEU A 568 19.92 -18.61 0.13
C LEU A 568 20.79 -19.60 0.93
N GLN A 569 22.11 -19.45 0.92
CA GLN A 569 23.04 -20.25 1.74
C GLN A 569 23.27 -19.60 3.10
N TYR A 570 24.06 -20.25 3.97
CA TYR A 570 24.43 -19.73 5.29
C TYR A 570 25.21 -18.39 5.25
N GLY A 571 25.87 -18.08 4.12
CA GLY A 571 26.62 -16.83 3.95
C GLY A 571 27.94 -16.77 4.73
N PRO A 572 28.77 -15.75 4.50
CA PRO A 572 30.01 -15.55 5.24
C PRO A 572 29.75 -15.21 6.71
N ASP A 573 30.62 -15.63 7.63
CA ASP A 573 30.46 -15.44 9.08
C ASP A 573 30.23 -13.98 9.51
N ALA A 574 30.92 -13.04 8.85
CA ALA A 574 30.78 -11.62 9.14
C ALA A 574 29.51 -10.98 8.54
N GLY A 575 28.82 -11.67 7.62
CA GLY A 575 27.63 -11.17 6.94
C GLY A 575 27.76 -11.13 5.42
N HIS A 576 26.61 -10.95 4.77
CA HIS A 576 26.51 -10.69 3.34
C HIS A 576 27.39 -9.50 2.92
N GLU A 577 28.39 -9.77 2.09
CA GLU A 577 29.47 -8.83 1.74
C GLU A 577 28.97 -7.55 1.04
N PRO A 578 28.12 -7.61 -0.01
CA PRO A 578 27.56 -6.40 -0.64
C PRO A 578 26.84 -5.48 0.34
N LEU A 579 26.08 -6.03 1.30
CA LEU A 579 25.44 -5.22 2.34
C LEU A 579 26.47 -4.58 3.25
N ARG A 580 27.53 -5.29 3.67
CA ARG A 580 28.58 -4.72 4.52
C ARG A 580 29.28 -3.55 3.85
N GLU A 581 29.60 -3.68 2.57
CA GLU A 581 30.21 -2.60 1.80
C GLU A 581 29.27 -1.40 1.60
N GLY A 582 28.03 -1.67 1.19
CA GLY A 582 27.01 -0.63 1.02
C GLY A 582 26.74 0.11 2.31
N LEU A 583 26.66 -0.62 3.42
CA LEU A 583 26.45 -0.06 4.75
C LEU A 583 27.67 0.75 5.21
N ALA A 584 28.89 0.28 5.00
CA ALA A 584 30.10 1.04 5.30
C ALA A 584 30.12 2.40 4.58
N ARG A 585 29.79 2.41 3.27
CA ARG A 585 29.66 3.64 2.48
C ARG A 585 28.54 4.54 2.99
N TRP A 586 27.38 3.97 3.33
CA TRP A 586 26.24 4.73 3.84
C TRP A 586 26.56 5.39 5.19
N LEU A 587 27.08 4.63 6.15
CA LEU A 587 27.47 5.12 7.48
C LEU A 587 28.60 6.18 7.38
N ALA A 588 29.61 5.94 6.53
CA ALA A 588 30.68 6.89 6.26
C ALA A 588 30.17 8.27 5.83
N ARG A 589 29.21 8.31 4.90
CA ARG A 589 28.58 9.57 4.45
C ARG A 589 27.87 10.31 5.58
N HIS A 590 27.20 9.59 6.47
CA HIS A 590 26.40 10.19 7.55
C HIS A 590 27.24 10.74 8.71
N TYR A 591 28.35 10.08 9.04
CA TYR A 591 29.18 10.45 10.21
C TYR A 591 30.53 11.10 9.84
N GLY A 592 30.83 11.25 8.55
CA GLY A 592 32.07 11.85 8.08
C GLY A 592 33.31 11.04 8.48
N VAL A 593 33.23 9.72 8.32
CA VAL A 593 34.33 8.77 8.58
C VAL A 593 34.68 8.01 7.30
N GLU A 594 35.88 7.42 7.23
CA GLU A 594 36.25 6.56 6.09
C GLU A 594 35.42 5.26 6.09
N PRO A 595 34.89 4.82 4.93
CA PRO A 595 34.14 3.58 4.83
C PRO A 595 35.06 2.37 5.02
N ASP A 596 34.72 1.52 5.98
CA ASP A 596 35.48 0.31 6.29
C ASP A 596 34.53 -0.88 6.56
N PRO A 597 34.36 -1.79 5.59
CA PRO A 597 33.51 -2.98 5.75
C PRO A 597 34.06 -3.97 6.80
N GLU A 598 35.36 -3.97 7.10
CA GLU A 598 35.96 -4.84 8.11
C GLU A 598 35.51 -4.48 9.52
N ARG A 599 34.99 -3.27 9.70
CA ARG A 599 34.39 -2.79 10.94
C ARG A 599 32.93 -3.20 11.11
N ILE A 600 32.32 -3.87 10.15
CA ILE A 600 30.88 -4.22 10.16
C ILE A 600 30.67 -5.72 10.24
N CYS A 601 29.88 -6.15 11.23
CA CYS A 601 29.30 -7.51 11.32
C CYS A 601 27.79 -7.45 11.14
N ILE A 602 27.20 -8.22 10.22
CA ILE A 602 25.74 -8.32 10.10
C ILE A 602 25.18 -9.23 11.20
N THR A 603 24.05 -8.84 11.78
CA THR A 603 23.42 -9.51 12.92
C THR A 603 21.93 -9.70 12.72
N GLY A 604 21.30 -10.52 13.56
CA GLY A 604 19.86 -10.80 13.60
C GLY A 604 19.02 -9.68 14.24
N GLY A 605 19.51 -8.44 14.15
CA GLY A 605 19.00 -7.26 14.87
C GLY A 605 19.70 -7.00 16.20
N ALA A 606 19.42 -5.84 16.80
CA ALA A 606 20.14 -5.33 17.98
C ALA A 606 20.10 -6.26 19.21
N SER A 607 18.96 -6.90 19.49
CA SER A 607 18.84 -7.82 20.65
C SER A 607 19.62 -9.12 20.47
N GLN A 608 19.57 -9.73 19.28
CA GLN A 608 20.32 -10.97 19.00
C GLN A 608 21.83 -10.67 18.96
N SER A 609 22.21 -9.51 18.41
CA SER A 609 23.56 -8.98 18.50
C SER A 609 24.05 -8.85 19.94
N LEU A 610 23.27 -8.23 20.83
CA LEU A 610 23.61 -8.08 22.25
C LEU A 610 23.89 -9.44 22.90
N ALA A 611 23.06 -10.44 22.63
CA ALA A 611 23.28 -11.80 23.12
C ALA A 611 24.62 -12.39 22.60
N CYS A 612 24.92 -12.25 21.30
CA CYS A 612 26.19 -12.70 20.72
C CYS A 612 27.40 -11.96 21.29
N ILE A 613 27.28 -10.65 21.53
CA ILE A 613 28.33 -9.83 22.18
C ILE A 613 28.62 -10.37 23.58
N LEU A 614 27.59 -10.61 24.39
CA LEU A 614 27.76 -11.16 25.73
C LEU A 614 28.37 -12.57 25.70
N GLN A 615 27.92 -13.42 24.78
CA GLN A 615 28.47 -14.77 24.62
C GLN A 615 29.98 -14.74 24.29
N SER A 616 30.41 -13.81 23.45
CA SER A 616 31.79 -13.75 22.94
C SER A 616 32.75 -12.93 23.80
N PHE A 617 32.29 -11.84 24.42
CA PHE A 617 33.16 -10.84 25.05
C PHE A 617 32.98 -10.67 26.57
N THR A 618 32.10 -11.46 27.18
CA THR A 618 31.91 -11.46 28.64
C THR A 618 32.03 -12.84 29.21
N ASP A 619 32.26 -12.95 30.50
CA ASP A 619 32.28 -14.23 31.20
C ASP A 619 31.59 -14.07 32.57
N PRO A 620 30.67 -14.98 32.93
CA PRO A 620 29.86 -14.81 34.13
C PRO A 620 30.66 -14.96 35.43
N VAL A 621 31.95 -15.28 35.40
CA VAL A 621 32.81 -15.30 36.59
C VAL A 621 33.79 -14.13 36.58
N TYR A 622 34.31 -13.77 35.40
CA TYR A 622 35.28 -12.69 35.24
C TYR A 622 34.65 -11.29 35.15
N THR A 623 33.55 -11.15 34.40
CA THR A 623 32.86 -9.86 34.21
C THR A 623 32.10 -9.50 35.48
N ARG A 624 32.48 -8.38 36.10
CA ARG A 624 32.08 -7.98 37.45
C ARG A 624 30.66 -7.42 37.52
N ALA A 625 30.31 -6.52 36.60
CA ALA A 625 29.01 -5.86 36.57
C ALA A 625 28.61 -5.44 35.16
N VAL A 626 27.29 -5.31 34.97
CA VAL A 626 26.67 -4.70 33.81
C VAL A 626 26.00 -3.40 34.28
N TRP A 627 26.56 -2.27 33.85
CA TRP A 627 26.10 -0.93 34.15
C TRP A 627 25.08 -0.50 33.10
N VAL A 628 23.84 -0.30 33.51
CA VAL A 628 22.73 0.02 32.61
C VAL A 628 22.29 1.46 32.87
N VAL A 629 22.34 2.32 31.85
CA VAL A 629 21.90 3.72 31.96
C VAL A 629 20.39 3.77 32.13
N GLU A 630 19.91 4.44 33.18
CA GLU A 630 18.49 4.47 33.55
C GLU A 630 17.82 5.82 33.25
N PRO A 631 16.47 5.84 33.02
CA PRO A 631 15.64 4.68 32.70
C PRO A 631 16.08 4.02 31.39
N CYS A 632 15.93 2.70 31.30
CA CYS A 632 16.56 1.91 30.23
C CYS A 632 15.56 1.19 29.32
N TYR A 633 16.03 0.69 28.17
CA TYR A 633 15.28 -0.29 27.39
C TYR A 633 15.22 -1.64 28.13
N HIS A 634 14.11 -1.84 28.82
CA HIS A 634 13.92 -2.92 29.80
C HIS A 634 14.09 -4.34 29.27
N LEU A 635 13.81 -4.59 27.99
CA LEU A 635 13.98 -5.92 27.40
C LEU A 635 15.46 -6.32 27.28
N ALA A 636 16.41 -5.37 27.35
CA ALA A 636 17.83 -5.68 27.42
C ALA A 636 18.21 -6.38 28.74
N CYS A 637 17.54 -6.08 29.86
CA CYS A 637 17.82 -6.69 31.17
C CYS A 637 17.72 -8.22 31.12
N GLY A 638 16.68 -8.76 30.48
CA GLY A 638 16.52 -10.21 30.32
C GLY A 638 17.69 -10.86 29.56
N ILE A 639 18.20 -10.19 28.52
CA ILE A 639 19.35 -10.68 27.74
C ILE A 639 20.63 -10.75 28.61
N PHE A 640 20.84 -9.79 29.50
CA PHE A 640 21.95 -9.84 30.46
C PHE A 640 21.75 -10.95 31.52
N GLU A 641 20.53 -11.12 32.03
CA GLU A 641 20.18 -12.19 32.98
C GLU A 641 20.44 -13.57 32.36
N ASP A 642 20.00 -13.80 31.13
CA ASP A 642 20.22 -15.04 30.37
C ASP A 642 21.71 -15.32 30.11
N ALA A 643 22.53 -14.27 30.00
CA ALA A 643 23.99 -14.39 29.90
C ALA A 643 24.68 -14.68 31.24
N GLY A 644 23.92 -14.82 32.33
CA GLY A 644 24.40 -15.14 33.67
C GLY A 644 24.65 -13.94 34.57
N PHE A 645 24.16 -12.75 34.21
CA PHE A 645 24.37 -11.52 34.99
C PHE A 645 23.22 -11.15 35.94
N ALA A 646 22.30 -12.08 36.21
CA ALA A 646 21.28 -11.91 37.25
C ALA A 646 21.93 -11.51 38.60
N GLY A 647 21.42 -10.45 39.24
CA GLY A 647 21.98 -9.88 40.47
C GLY A 647 23.25 -9.03 40.29
N ARG A 648 23.77 -8.88 39.06
CA ARG A 648 24.95 -8.05 38.72
C ARG A 648 24.66 -6.89 37.78
N LEU A 649 23.40 -6.71 37.40
CA LEU A 649 22.94 -5.47 36.78
C LEU A 649 23.03 -4.34 37.82
N ARG A 650 23.51 -3.18 37.39
CA ARG A 650 23.67 -1.98 38.23
C ARG A 650 23.10 -0.77 37.52
N ALA A 651 22.21 -0.05 38.20
CA ALA A 651 21.63 1.18 37.70
C ALA A 651 22.70 2.28 37.62
N SER A 652 22.81 2.91 36.45
CA SER A 652 23.69 4.06 36.21
C SER A 652 22.83 5.31 36.01
N PRO A 653 22.88 6.28 36.94
CA PRO A 653 21.97 7.42 36.91
C PRO A 653 22.20 8.26 35.66
N GLY A 654 21.12 8.85 35.15
CA GLY A 654 21.14 9.77 34.02
C GLY A 654 20.70 11.19 34.41
N ASP A 655 21.18 12.17 33.64
CA ASP A 655 20.81 13.58 33.66
C ASP A 655 20.32 14.02 32.25
N ASP A 656 20.14 15.32 32.04
CA ASP A 656 19.69 15.90 30.77
C ASP A 656 20.72 15.78 29.62
N GLU A 657 21.92 15.27 29.88
CA GLU A 657 22.92 14.91 28.86
C GLU A 657 23.14 13.39 28.75
N GLY A 658 22.28 12.57 29.37
CA GLY A 658 22.39 11.11 29.37
C GLY A 658 23.10 10.60 30.62
N VAL A 659 24.00 9.63 30.51
CA VAL A 659 24.62 8.99 31.70
C VAL A 659 25.43 9.98 32.54
N ASP A 660 25.29 9.93 33.87
CA ASP A 660 26.20 10.60 34.81
C ASP A 660 27.52 9.83 34.90
N VAL A 661 28.52 10.28 34.14
CA VAL A 661 29.84 9.63 34.05
C VAL A 661 30.61 9.72 35.36
N GLU A 662 30.42 10.79 36.14
CA GLU A 662 31.12 10.97 37.43
C GLU A 662 30.55 10.03 38.49
N ALA A 663 29.22 9.94 38.58
CA ALA A 663 28.55 8.97 39.45
C ALA A 663 28.91 7.53 39.06
N LEU A 664 28.86 7.21 37.76
CA LEU A 664 29.26 5.90 37.25
C LEU A 664 30.72 5.57 37.60
N GLN A 665 31.64 6.51 37.42
CA GLN A 665 33.03 6.33 37.80
C GLN A 665 33.20 6.03 39.29
N GLY A 666 32.48 6.74 40.16
CA GLY A 666 32.49 6.49 41.60
C GLY A 666 32.06 5.07 41.94
N MET A 667 30.95 4.61 41.36
CA MET A 667 30.41 3.26 41.58
C MET A 667 31.33 2.16 41.04
N MET A 668 31.94 2.36 39.86
CA MET A 668 32.89 1.41 39.29
C MET A 668 34.15 1.29 40.16
N ARG A 669 34.67 2.41 40.66
CA ARG A 669 35.83 2.43 41.58
C ARG A 669 35.52 1.72 42.90
N GLU A 670 34.36 1.97 43.50
CA GLU A 670 33.93 1.31 44.73
C GLU A 670 33.86 -0.21 44.54
N LEU A 671 33.25 -0.66 43.44
CA LEU A 671 33.18 -2.08 43.11
C LEU A 671 34.57 -2.67 42.88
N ASP A 672 35.44 -1.96 42.15
CA ASP A 672 36.79 -2.44 41.86
C ASP A 672 37.65 -2.55 43.11
N GLN A 673 37.60 -1.56 44.01
CA GLN A 673 38.31 -1.54 45.29
C GLN A 673 37.80 -2.60 46.27
N SER A 674 36.49 -2.86 46.30
CA SER A 674 35.92 -3.92 47.15
C SER A 674 36.42 -5.32 46.79
N ALA A 675 36.96 -5.48 45.58
CA ALA A 675 37.57 -6.71 45.08
C ALA A 675 39.10 -6.74 45.20
N ASP A 676 39.75 -5.64 45.60
CA ASP A 676 41.20 -5.58 45.76
C ASP A 676 41.63 -6.42 46.98
N GLY A 677 42.44 -7.46 46.72
CA GLY A 677 42.88 -8.44 47.72
C GLY A 677 42.22 -9.83 47.59
N CYS A 678 41.16 -9.97 46.80
CA CYS A 678 40.60 -11.28 46.43
C CYS A 678 41.33 -11.84 45.18
N PRO A 679 41.63 -13.16 45.11
CA PRO A 679 42.15 -13.76 43.90
C PRO A 679 41.18 -13.52 42.73
N GLN A 680 41.67 -13.01 41.60
CA GLN A 680 40.79 -12.87 40.42
C GLN A 680 40.28 -14.24 40.01
N PRO A 681 38.95 -14.43 39.94
CA PRO A 681 38.42 -15.73 39.63
C PRO A 681 38.73 -16.07 38.16
N ARG A 682 39.18 -17.31 37.94
CA ARG A 682 39.56 -17.77 36.60
C ARG A 682 38.32 -17.77 35.71
N PRO A 683 38.38 -17.16 34.49
CA PRO A 683 37.26 -17.21 33.55
C PRO A 683 36.82 -18.65 33.25
N LEU A 684 35.52 -18.86 33.08
CA LEU A 684 34.97 -20.14 32.62
C LEU A 684 35.17 -20.33 31.12
N LYS A 685 35.11 -19.23 30.36
CA LYS A 685 35.32 -19.19 28.92
C LYS A 685 36.79 -19.07 28.58
N THR A 686 37.20 -19.78 27.53
CA THR A 686 38.53 -19.64 26.91
C THR A 686 38.38 -18.84 25.62
N PRO A 687 38.62 -17.52 25.62
CA PRO A 687 38.27 -16.65 24.48
C PRO A 687 39.14 -16.89 23.23
N GLY A 688 40.29 -17.57 23.35
CA GLY A 688 41.25 -17.73 22.26
C GLY A 688 41.88 -16.39 21.85
N PRO A 689 42.61 -16.33 20.71
CA PRO A 689 43.25 -15.10 20.24
C PRO A 689 42.27 -14.11 19.59
N ALA A 690 41.08 -14.57 19.20
CA ALA A 690 40.12 -13.78 18.44
C ALA A 690 39.12 -13.01 19.33
N ARG A 691 39.16 -13.17 20.65
CA ARG A 691 38.22 -12.50 21.58
C ARG A 691 38.94 -12.01 22.83
N LYS A 692 38.36 -11.00 23.48
CA LYS A 692 38.76 -10.44 24.77
C LYS A 692 37.58 -10.53 25.74
N LEU A 693 37.84 -10.78 27.02
CA LEU A 693 36.82 -10.69 28.07
C LEU A 693 36.94 -9.34 28.77
N TYR A 694 35.84 -8.59 28.87
CA TYR A 694 35.81 -7.30 29.57
C TYR A 694 35.43 -7.47 31.04
N ARG A 695 36.03 -6.64 31.91
CA ARG A 695 35.72 -6.63 33.34
C ARG A 695 34.35 -6.03 33.62
N HIS A 696 33.95 -5.04 32.84
CA HIS A 696 32.66 -4.36 32.99
C HIS A 696 31.97 -4.26 31.63
N VAL A 697 30.65 -4.18 31.64
CA VAL A 697 29.85 -3.83 30.46
C VAL A 697 29.03 -2.61 30.81
N ILE A 698 28.95 -1.64 29.89
CA ILE A 698 28.09 -0.48 30.00
C ILE A 698 27.09 -0.54 28.85
N TYR A 699 25.79 -0.51 29.13
CA TYR A 699 24.73 -0.49 28.12
C TYR A 699 24.00 0.84 28.13
N CYS A 700 23.87 1.45 26.96
CA CYS A 700 23.23 2.74 26.80
C CYS A 700 22.58 2.91 25.43
N VAL A 701 21.64 3.85 25.34
CA VAL A 701 21.05 4.35 24.10
C VAL A 701 21.52 5.80 23.92
N PRO A 702 22.59 6.06 23.15
CA PRO A 702 23.24 7.38 23.15
C PRO A 702 22.45 8.48 22.44
N THR A 703 21.57 8.11 21.51
CA THR A 703 20.81 9.04 20.67
C THR A 703 19.32 8.73 20.84
N CYS A 704 18.53 9.73 21.20
CA CYS A 704 17.08 9.64 21.37
C CYS A 704 16.65 8.45 22.24
N SER A 705 17.22 8.40 23.46
CA SER A 705 17.14 7.27 24.38
C SER A 705 15.71 6.77 24.61
N ASN A 706 15.53 5.45 24.69
CA ASN A 706 14.26 4.85 25.10
C ASN A 706 14.30 4.56 26.61
N PRO A 707 13.43 5.19 27.42
CA PRO A 707 12.22 5.93 27.02
C PRO A 707 12.37 7.46 26.91
N THR A 708 13.46 8.05 27.40
CA THR A 708 13.52 9.48 27.78
C THR A 708 13.58 10.50 26.64
N GLY A 709 13.89 10.06 25.42
CA GLY A 709 14.17 10.91 24.26
C GLY A 709 15.54 11.61 24.30
N VAL A 710 16.37 11.40 25.33
CA VAL A 710 17.65 12.12 25.52
C VAL A 710 18.73 11.67 24.54
N SER A 711 19.48 12.62 24.00
CA SER A 711 20.70 12.40 23.21
C SER A 711 21.93 12.91 23.97
N MET A 712 22.93 12.04 24.13
CA MET A 712 24.16 12.36 24.86
C MET A 712 24.99 13.43 24.15
N SER A 713 25.43 14.44 24.91
CA SER A 713 26.32 15.49 24.42
C SER A 713 27.68 14.94 23.97
N LEU A 714 28.38 15.63 23.05
CA LEU A 714 29.72 15.21 22.61
C LEU A 714 30.69 15.06 23.79
N ARG A 715 30.70 16.01 24.72
CA ARG A 715 31.51 15.94 25.94
C ARG A 715 31.20 14.67 26.74
N ARG A 716 29.92 14.31 26.88
CA ARG A 716 29.50 13.12 27.61
C ARG A 716 29.95 11.83 26.93
N ARG A 717 29.81 11.76 25.61
CA ARG A 717 30.28 10.62 24.79
C ARG A 717 31.78 10.40 24.95
N GLU A 718 32.59 11.46 24.87
CA GLU A 718 34.03 11.35 25.07
C GLU A 718 34.41 10.95 26.51
N ALA A 719 33.74 11.50 27.51
CA ALA A 719 33.98 11.17 28.91
C ALA A 719 33.67 9.69 29.20
N LEU A 720 32.57 9.17 28.64
CA LEU A 720 32.19 7.76 28.79
C LEU A 720 33.22 6.82 28.14
N VAL A 721 33.71 7.14 26.94
CA VAL A 721 34.76 6.36 26.27
C VAL A 721 36.06 6.35 27.09
N ARG A 722 36.47 7.50 27.64
CA ARG A 722 37.67 7.57 28.52
C ARG A 722 37.48 6.73 29.78
N LEU A 723 36.29 6.76 30.39
CA LEU A 723 35.98 5.95 31.56
C LEU A 723 36.04 4.45 31.24
N ALA A 724 35.44 4.05 30.11
CA ALA A 724 35.44 2.66 29.68
C ALA A 724 36.84 2.10 29.46
N ARG A 725 37.73 2.88 28.82
CA ARG A 725 39.15 2.53 28.64
C ARG A 725 39.89 2.37 29.97
N ALA A 726 39.62 3.25 30.94
CA ALA A 726 40.28 3.24 32.25
C ALA A 726 39.89 2.02 33.12
N HIS A 727 38.67 1.50 32.97
CA HIS A 727 38.15 0.39 33.77
C HIS A 727 38.07 -0.95 33.01
N ASP A 728 38.58 -1.03 31.78
CA ASP A 728 38.44 -2.23 30.93
C ASP A 728 36.96 -2.63 30.74
N ALA A 729 36.14 -1.65 30.35
CA ALA A 729 34.71 -1.80 30.14
C ALA A 729 34.34 -1.77 28.66
N LEU A 730 33.38 -2.61 28.26
CA LEU A 730 32.76 -2.55 26.94
C LEU A 730 31.50 -1.69 26.97
N VAL A 731 31.47 -0.59 26.23
CA VAL A 731 30.26 0.21 26.00
C VAL A 731 29.51 -0.36 24.80
N VAL A 732 28.32 -0.91 25.07
CA VAL A 732 27.37 -1.35 24.05
C VAL A 732 26.36 -0.23 23.81
N CYS A 733 26.47 0.42 22.65
CA CYS A 733 25.58 1.50 22.24
C CYS A 733 24.44 0.94 21.39
N ASP A 734 23.20 1.02 21.88
CA ASP A 734 22.01 0.65 21.12
C ASP A 734 21.61 1.82 20.19
N ASP A 735 22.22 1.87 19.02
CA ASP A 735 22.15 3.02 18.08
C ASP A 735 20.99 2.87 17.07
N VAL A 736 19.86 2.29 17.50
CA VAL A 736 18.72 1.98 16.61
C VAL A 736 17.88 3.20 16.21
N TYR A 737 18.10 4.36 16.83
CA TYR A 737 17.37 5.62 16.55
C TYR A 737 18.21 6.67 15.84
N ASP A 738 19.47 6.39 15.52
CA ASP A 738 20.42 7.40 15.03
C ASP A 738 19.94 8.17 13.79
N PHE A 739 19.20 7.51 12.90
CA PHE A 739 18.66 8.10 11.66
C PHE A 739 17.28 8.75 11.83
N LEU A 740 16.70 8.69 13.03
CA LEU A 740 15.32 9.07 13.31
C LEU A 740 15.29 10.39 14.10
N GLN A 741 15.91 11.44 13.55
CA GLN A 741 15.99 12.76 14.16
C GLN A 741 15.45 13.82 13.18
N TRP A 742 14.85 14.88 13.70
CA TRP A 742 14.27 15.97 12.93
C TRP A 742 14.33 17.30 13.71
N PRO A 743 14.28 18.45 13.01
CA PRO A 743 14.11 19.73 13.68
C PRO A 743 12.72 19.83 14.31
N LEU A 744 12.59 20.54 15.44
CA LEU A 744 11.29 20.84 16.05
C LEU A 744 10.50 21.89 15.27
N HIS A 745 11.19 22.69 14.45
CA HIS A 745 10.61 23.77 13.68
C HIS A 745 11.02 23.68 12.21
N GLY A 746 10.06 23.91 11.31
CA GLY A 746 10.27 23.79 9.87
C GLY A 746 10.27 22.35 9.36
N ASP A 747 10.29 22.21 8.04
CA ASP A 747 10.19 20.90 7.38
C ASP A 747 11.50 20.12 7.47
N THR A 748 11.41 18.80 7.61
CA THR A 748 12.57 17.92 7.52
C THR A 748 13.27 18.07 6.18
N GLN A 749 14.58 18.31 6.22
CA GLN A 749 15.44 18.31 5.05
C GLN A 749 16.23 16.98 4.96
N PRO A 750 16.61 16.54 3.74
CA PRO A 750 17.50 15.37 3.57
C PRO A 750 18.79 15.52 4.36
N GLU A 751 19.41 16.70 4.29
CA GLU A 751 20.63 16.99 5.05
C GLU A 751 20.31 17.19 6.54
N ARG A 752 20.95 16.39 7.40
CA ARG A 752 20.85 16.52 8.86
C ARG A 752 21.86 17.55 9.36
N SER A 753 21.39 18.48 10.19
CA SER A 753 22.22 19.47 10.87
C SER A 753 23.30 18.83 11.75
N PRO A 754 24.37 19.57 12.10
CA PRO A 754 25.45 19.05 12.95
C PRO A 754 24.97 18.51 14.31
N GLU A 755 23.90 19.07 14.87
CA GLU A 755 23.33 18.61 16.14
C GLU A 755 22.67 17.23 16.04
N MET A 756 22.19 16.86 14.86
CA MET A 756 21.61 15.53 14.56
C MET A 756 22.67 14.50 14.14
N ARG A 757 23.94 14.91 13.96
CA ARG A 757 25.05 14.09 13.47
C ARG A 757 26.20 14.02 14.49
N LEU A 758 25.88 13.77 15.75
CA LEU A 758 26.90 13.60 16.78
C LEU A 758 27.78 12.36 16.50
N PRO A 759 29.11 12.43 16.71
CA PRO A 759 29.99 11.28 16.56
C PRO A 759 29.53 10.10 17.41
N ARG A 760 29.59 8.89 16.85
CA ARG A 760 29.31 7.65 17.58
C ARG A 760 30.46 7.31 18.52
N LEU A 761 30.17 6.63 19.62
CA LEU A 761 31.19 6.33 20.64
C LEU A 761 32.27 5.38 20.11
N CYS A 762 31.93 4.45 19.21
CA CYS A 762 32.92 3.58 18.57
C CYS A 762 33.92 4.36 17.70
N ASP A 763 33.46 5.40 16.99
CA ASP A 763 34.33 6.28 16.21
C ASP A 763 35.24 7.12 17.12
N LEU A 764 34.71 7.61 18.25
CA LEU A 764 35.50 8.35 19.23
C LEU A 764 36.59 7.47 19.87
N ASP A 765 36.26 6.23 20.25
CA ASP A 765 37.23 5.30 20.82
C ASP A 765 38.39 5.00 19.86
N LEU A 766 38.08 4.72 18.59
CA LEU A 766 39.11 4.48 17.57
C LEU A 766 40.00 5.70 17.34
N ARG A 767 39.42 6.91 17.31
CA ARG A 767 40.19 8.17 17.18
C ARG A 767 41.13 8.40 18.35
N MET A 768 40.82 7.88 19.54
CA MET A 768 41.69 7.97 20.72
C MET A 768 42.85 6.95 20.71
N GLY A 769 43.00 6.15 19.64
CA GLY A 769 44.10 5.20 19.47
C GLY A 769 43.94 3.91 20.28
N ARG A 770 45.04 3.20 20.52
CA ARG A 770 45.03 1.95 21.32
C ARG A 770 45.14 2.27 22.81
N ALA A 771 44.25 1.70 23.63
CA ALA A 771 44.31 1.83 25.09
C ALA A 771 45.36 0.86 25.68
N GLU A 772 45.99 1.25 26.79
CA GLU A 772 46.95 0.38 27.51
C GLU A 772 46.29 -0.92 28.02
N THR A 773 45.01 -0.85 28.38
CA THR A 773 44.16 -1.97 28.79
C THR A 773 43.72 -2.88 27.63
N ASP A 774 44.07 -2.54 26.39
CA ASP A 774 43.70 -3.29 25.19
C ASP A 774 44.85 -3.35 24.16
N PRO A 775 45.91 -4.13 24.45
CA PRO A 775 47.05 -4.25 23.55
C PRO A 775 46.70 -4.92 22.22
N MET A 776 45.58 -5.65 22.15
CA MET A 776 45.12 -6.38 20.97
C MET A 776 44.21 -5.55 20.05
N GLY A 777 43.72 -4.38 20.50
CA GLY A 777 42.96 -3.45 19.67
C GLY A 777 41.49 -3.82 19.45
N PHE A 778 40.85 -4.50 20.40
CA PHE A 778 39.40 -4.76 20.39
C PHE A 778 38.53 -3.50 20.60
N GLY A 779 39.08 -2.42 21.15
CA GLY A 779 38.33 -1.22 21.51
C GLY A 779 37.54 -1.38 22.82
N HIS A 780 36.75 -0.37 23.16
CA HIS A 780 35.91 -0.27 24.36
C HIS A 780 34.54 0.31 24.07
N ALA A 781 34.22 0.68 22.83
CA ALA A 781 32.89 1.12 22.43
C ALA A 781 32.47 0.52 21.08
N ILE A 782 31.22 0.07 20.99
CA ILE A 782 30.64 -0.48 19.77
C ILE A 782 29.29 0.17 19.48
N SER A 783 28.95 0.28 18.20
CA SER A 783 27.61 0.66 17.72
C SER A 783 26.82 -0.60 17.41
N ASN A 784 25.64 -0.75 17.98
CA ASN A 784 24.71 -1.86 17.77
C ASN A 784 23.45 -1.35 17.06
N GLY A 785 23.44 -1.41 15.72
CA GLY A 785 22.38 -0.87 14.88
C GLY A 785 21.35 -1.91 14.43
N SER A 786 20.21 -1.43 13.90
CA SER A 786 19.15 -2.29 13.36
C SER A 786 18.36 -1.63 12.24
N PHE A 787 17.89 -2.45 11.29
CA PHE A 787 16.93 -2.02 10.28
C PHE A 787 15.47 -1.98 10.78
N SER A 788 15.21 -2.38 12.03
CA SER A 788 13.85 -2.54 12.57
C SER A 788 13.01 -1.26 12.56
N LYS A 789 13.66 -0.10 12.64
CA LYS A 789 13.00 1.22 12.71
C LYS A 789 13.03 2.00 11.39
N ILE A 790 13.74 1.47 10.39
CA ILE A 790 13.98 2.15 9.10
C ILE A 790 13.57 1.33 7.87
N ALA A 791 13.40 0.01 8.02
CA ALA A 791 12.90 -0.89 6.96
C ALA A 791 11.80 -1.83 7.45
N GLY A 792 11.81 -2.19 8.74
CA GLY A 792 10.73 -2.95 9.37
C GLY A 792 11.24 -4.02 10.33
N PRO A 793 10.57 -4.26 11.48
CA PRO A 793 11.05 -5.18 12.51
C PRO A 793 11.05 -6.65 12.07
N GLY A 794 10.20 -7.02 11.09
CA GLY A 794 10.13 -8.36 10.52
C GLY A 794 11.38 -8.79 9.75
N MET A 795 12.21 -7.85 9.29
CA MET A 795 13.46 -8.15 8.58
C MET A 795 14.45 -8.92 9.45
N ARG A 796 14.39 -8.73 10.78
CA ARG A 796 15.31 -9.35 11.74
C ARG A 796 16.78 -9.22 11.33
N THR A 797 17.16 -8.06 10.80
CA THR A 797 18.53 -7.75 10.38
C THR A 797 19.03 -6.49 11.08
N GLY A 798 20.29 -6.50 11.47
CA GLY A 798 21.00 -5.37 12.04
C GLY A 798 22.49 -5.48 11.78
N TRP A 799 23.28 -4.66 12.47
CA TRP A 799 24.72 -4.68 12.34
C TRP A 799 25.39 -4.26 13.64
N VAL A 800 26.64 -4.69 13.81
CA VAL A 800 27.57 -4.10 14.77
C VAL A 800 28.67 -3.40 14.01
N GLU A 801 28.96 -2.17 14.40
CA GLU A 801 30.16 -1.45 13.97
C GLU A 801 31.14 -1.23 15.13
N ALA A 802 32.36 -1.73 14.97
CA ALA A 802 33.40 -1.74 16.02
C ALA A 802 34.81 -1.72 15.41
N SER A 803 35.86 -2.01 16.19
CA SER A 803 37.18 -2.27 15.62
C SER A 803 37.19 -3.56 14.79
N PRO A 804 38.09 -3.70 13.79
CA PRO A 804 38.19 -4.94 13.00
C PRO A 804 38.46 -6.19 13.85
N ALA A 805 39.22 -6.05 14.94
CA ALA A 805 39.48 -7.15 15.88
C ALA A 805 38.21 -7.59 16.61
N PHE A 806 37.37 -6.64 17.03
CA PHE A 806 36.08 -6.94 17.67
C PHE A 806 35.11 -7.61 16.69
N VAL A 807 34.99 -7.08 15.47
CA VAL A 807 34.12 -7.65 14.42
C VAL A 807 34.55 -9.08 14.07
N THR A 808 35.84 -9.33 13.95
CA THR A 808 36.39 -10.67 13.74
C THR A 808 36.08 -11.62 14.91
N GLY A 809 36.10 -11.11 16.14
CA GLY A 809 35.74 -11.91 17.32
C GLY A 809 34.25 -12.24 17.38
N LEU A 810 33.40 -11.28 16.99
CA LEU A 810 31.94 -11.42 16.98
C LEU A 810 31.46 -12.35 15.87
N SER A 811 31.99 -12.22 14.65
CA SER A 811 31.65 -13.12 13.53
C SER A 811 31.98 -14.57 13.84
N LYS A 812 32.96 -14.81 14.71
CA LYS A 812 33.33 -16.14 15.18
C LYS A 812 32.46 -16.67 16.30
N THR A 813 31.37 -16.01 16.72
CA THR A 813 30.46 -16.54 17.74
C THR A 813 30.01 -17.95 17.35
N ALA A 814 29.94 -18.89 18.29
CA ALA A 814 29.75 -20.31 17.96
C ALA A 814 28.45 -20.58 17.18
N SER A 815 27.38 -19.84 17.49
CA SER A 815 26.12 -19.89 16.75
C SER A 815 26.25 -19.41 15.31
N THR A 816 27.09 -18.40 15.06
CA THR A 816 27.41 -17.90 13.72
C THR A 816 28.29 -18.89 12.96
N LEU A 817 29.36 -19.41 13.56
CA LEU A 817 30.24 -20.40 12.89
C LEU A 817 29.51 -21.67 12.46
N SER A 818 28.47 -22.08 13.18
CA SER A 818 27.70 -23.27 12.86
C SER A 818 26.78 -23.10 11.66
N GLY A 819 26.33 -21.88 11.36
CA GLY A 819 25.23 -21.63 10.42
C GLY A 819 25.38 -20.36 9.58
N GLY A 820 26.58 -19.77 9.55
CA GLY A 820 26.88 -18.49 8.91
C GLY A 820 26.17 -17.30 9.56
N ALA A 821 26.19 -16.16 8.87
CA ALA A 821 25.61 -14.94 9.40
C ALA A 821 24.07 -15.03 9.53
N PRO A 822 23.50 -14.52 10.64
CA PRO A 822 22.07 -14.54 10.83
C PRO A 822 21.35 -13.69 9.76
N SER A 823 20.16 -14.13 9.37
CA SER A 823 19.26 -13.40 8.46
C SER A 823 19.86 -13.12 7.07
N GLN A 824 20.67 -14.04 6.54
CA GLN A 824 21.37 -13.88 5.26
C GLN A 824 20.46 -13.46 4.09
N PHE A 825 19.28 -14.08 3.93
CA PHE A 825 18.33 -13.69 2.89
C PHE A 825 17.88 -12.23 3.02
N CYS A 826 17.45 -11.85 4.22
CA CYS A 826 17.03 -10.47 4.51
C CYS A 826 18.18 -9.47 4.34
N ALA A 827 19.41 -9.88 4.66
CA ALA A 827 20.60 -9.07 4.41
C ALA A 827 20.87 -8.87 2.91
N GLY A 828 20.64 -9.87 2.07
CA GLY A 828 20.70 -9.72 0.61
C GLY A 828 19.66 -8.73 0.09
N VAL A 829 18.41 -8.85 0.52
CA VAL A 829 17.31 -7.93 0.16
C VAL A 829 17.64 -6.49 0.57
N LEU A 830 18.10 -6.29 1.81
CA LEU A 830 18.51 -4.97 2.32
C LEU A 830 19.75 -4.43 1.59
N GLY A 831 20.64 -5.31 1.13
CA GLY A 831 21.81 -4.97 0.32
C GLY A 831 21.44 -4.11 -0.88
N TYR A 832 20.45 -4.55 -1.67
CA TYR A 832 19.97 -3.76 -2.82
C TYR A 832 19.36 -2.42 -2.43
N LEU A 833 18.57 -2.39 -1.34
CA LEU A 833 17.94 -1.14 -0.90
C LEU A 833 18.96 -0.09 -0.44
N VAL A 834 20.05 -0.54 0.21
CA VAL A 834 21.15 0.33 0.63
C VAL A 834 21.99 0.76 -0.57
N GLU A 835 22.33 -0.17 -1.47
CA GLU A 835 23.15 0.08 -2.65
C GLU A 835 22.49 1.07 -3.62
N ASP A 836 21.21 0.87 -3.92
CA ASP A 836 20.44 1.73 -4.84
C ASP A 836 20.02 3.08 -4.20
N GLY A 837 20.35 3.32 -2.93
CA GLY A 837 19.96 4.54 -2.19
C GLY A 837 18.46 4.63 -1.84
N ARG A 838 17.68 3.56 -2.09
CA ARG A 838 16.23 3.54 -1.86
C ARG A 838 15.87 3.55 -0.37
N LEU A 839 16.68 2.89 0.47
CA LEU A 839 16.49 2.94 1.92
C LEU A 839 16.69 4.37 2.46
N GLU A 840 17.73 5.05 1.99
CA GLU A 840 18.05 6.42 2.38
C GLU A 840 16.90 7.38 2.03
N LYS A 841 16.44 7.34 0.77
CA LYS A 841 15.25 8.09 0.34
C LYS A 841 14.01 7.76 1.15
N HIS A 842 13.75 6.48 1.44
CA HIS A 842 12.61 6.13 2.27
C HIS A 842 12.69 6.73 3.69
N ILE A 843 13.88 6.75 4.30
CA ILE A 843 14.09 7.39 5.62
C ILE A 843 13.85 8.90 5.54
N GLU A 844 14.39 9.55 4.51
CA GLU A 844 14.36 11.01 4.34
C GLU A 844 12.98 11.52 3.92
N ASP A 845 12.34 10.85 2.97
CA ASP A 845 11.11 11.32 2.31
C ASP A 845 9.84 10.81 3.00
N VAL A 846 9.92 9.71 3.76
CA VAL A 846 8.74 9.06 4.37
C VAL A 846 8.87 8.99 5.88
N VAL A 847 9.91 8.33 6.40
CA VAL A 847 9.98 7.99 7.83
C VAL A 847 10.14 9.24 8.71
N ARG A 848 11.16 10.08 8.44
CA ARG A 848 11.44 11.28 9.25
C ARG A 848 10.30 12.31 9.22
N PRO A 849 9.76 12.73 8.06
CA PRO A 849 8.64 13.67 8.02
C PRO A 849 7.41 13.14 8.77
N THR A 850 7.11 11.84 8.60
CA THR A 850 5.96 11.21 9.28
C THR A 850 6.13 11.20 10.79
N LEU A 851 7.31 10.83 11.28
CA LEU A 851 7.58 10.81 12.72
C LEU A 851 7.64 12.22 13.32
N GLN A 852 8.20 13.21 12.61
CA GLN A 852 8.20 14.63 13.01
C GLN A 852 6.77 15.12 13.23
N ARG A 853 5.90 14.91 12.25
CA ARG A 853 4.49 15.31 12.33
C ARG A 853 3.77 14.62 13.49
N ARG A 854 3.87 13.30 13.60
CA ARG A 854 3.22 12.52 14.67
C ARG A 854 3.69 12.93 16.06
N HIS A 855 4.99 13.22 16.19
CA HIS A 855 5.56 13.79 17.41
C HIS A 855 4.92 15.15 17.73
N GLY A 856 4.84 16.07 16.77
CA GLY A 856 4.21 17.38 16.96
C GLY A 856 2.76 17.28 17.41
N ILE A 857 1.95 16.48 16.71
CA ILE A 857 0.53 16.24 17.05
C ILE A 857 0.39 15.70 18.47
N MET A 858 1.21 14.72 18.86
CA MET A 858 1.15 14.15 20.20
C MET A 858 1.62 15.15 21.27
N MET A 859 2.66 15.95 21.00
CA MET A 859 3.14 16.99 21.91
C MET A 859 2.11 18.08 22.13
N ASP A 860 1.45 18.57 21.08
CA ASP A 860 0.35 19.55 21.19
C ASP A 860 -0.79 19.01 22.07
N ALA A 861 -1.18 17.74 21.87
CA ALA A 861 -2.19 17.10 22.69
C ALA A 861 -1.73 16.94 24.16
N ILE A 862 -0.44 16.63 24.40
CA ILE A 862 0.12 16.52 25.75
C ILE A 862 0.08 17.89 26.44
N HIS A 863 0.50 18.96 25.76
CA HIS A 863 0.47 20.32 26.28
C HIS A 863 -0.96 20.77 26.60
N GLN A 864 -1.94 20.33 25.81
CA GLN A 864 -3.35 20.67 26.03
C GLN A 864 -3.98 19.88 27.19
N TYR A 865 -3.77 18.56 27.28
CA TYR A 865 -4.56 17.69 28.16
C TYR A 865 -3.79 17.14 29.38
N ILE A 866 -2.46 17.08 29.33
CA ILE A 866 -1.62 16.42 30.34
C ILE A 866 -0.78 17.44 31.12
N THR A 867 -0.07 18.34 30.46
CA THR A 867 0.79 19.34 31.11
C THR A 867 0.05 20.22 32.14
N PRO A 868 -1.22 20.63 31.95
CA PRO A 868 -1.98 21.38 32.95
C PRO A 868 -2.20 20.62 34.27
N LEU A 869 -1.95 19.31 34.30
CA LEU A 869 -2.05 18.50 35.51
C LEU A 869 -0.76 18.53 36.36
N GLY A 870 0.27 19.25 35.92
CA GLY A 870 1.58 19.30 36.58
C GLY A 870 2.54 18.16 36.16
N ILE A 871 2.23 17.49 35.06
CA ILE A 871 3.05 16.42 34.48
C ILE A 871 3.99 17.04 33.46
N HIS A 872 5.27 16.70 33.56
CA HIS A 872 6.33 17.25 32.74
C HIS A 872 6.66 16.33 31.56
N VAL A 873 7.12 16.94 30.48
CA VAL A 873 7.60 16.28 29.26
C VAL A 873 8.85 17.01 28.78
N ARG A 874 9.74 16.30 28.08
CA ARG A 874 10.93 16.88 27.47
C ARG A 874 10.58 17.45 26.10
N GLU A 875 10.99 18.68 25.85
CA GLU A 875 10.73 19.38 24.58
C GLU A 875 11.75 19.04 23.48
N SER A 876 13.02 18.77 23.83
CA SER A 876 14.09 18.45 22.87
C SER A 876 14.96 17.29 23.33
N SER A 877 15.41 16.46 22.37
CA SER A 877 16.39 15.40 22.59
C SER A 877 17.78 15.90 22.99
N VAL A 878 18.21 17.09 22.54
CA VAL A 878 19.52 17.65 22.87
C VAL A 878 19.32 18.95 23.64
N THR A 879 19.78 18.98 24.89
CA THR A 879 19.60 20.15 25.76
C THR A 879 20.06 21.45 25.10
N GLY A 880 19.14 22.41 25.00
CA GLY A 880 19.39 23.73 24.40
C GLY A 880 19.42 23.77 22.87
N LYS A 881 18.91 22.73 22.18
CA LYS A 881 18.79 22.67 20.71
C LYS A 881 17.35 22.39 20.29
N ASP A 882 17.00 22.73 19.06
CA ASP A 882 15.64 22.51 18.52
C ASP A 882 15.56 21.22 17.71
N VAL A 883 15.95 20.10 18.31
CA VAL A 883 16.01 18.78 17.68
C VAL A 883 15.29 17.75 18.55
N TYR A 884 14.51 16.88 17.92
CA TYR A 884 13.92 15.70 18.57
C TYR A 884 14.13 14.46 17.71
N GLY A 885 13.95 13.27 18.30
CA GLY A 885 13.97 12.03 17.54
C GLY A 885 13.52 10.81 18.34
N GLY A 886 13.65 9.64 17.72
CA GLY A 886 13.21 8.37 18.29
C GLY A 886 11.71 8.13 18.12
N TYR A 887 11.13 7.24 18.93
CA TYR A 887 9.72 6.79 18.79
C TYR A 887 8.83 7.17 19.98
N PHE A 888 9.44 7.68 21.05
CA PHE A 888 8.82 7.73 22.37
C PHE A 888 8.87 9.11 23.00
N ILE A 889 7.86 9.37 23.82
CA ILE A 889 7.77 10.52 24.71
C ILE A 889 7.71 9.98 26.14
N TRP A 890 8.47 10.60 27.03
CA TRP A 890 8.52 10.25 28.43
C TRP A 890 7.89 11.34 29.28
N LEU A 891 6.77 10.99 29.90
CA LEU A 891 6.08 11.83 30.86
C LEU A 891 6.62 11.56 32.26
N THR A 892 6.87 12.62 33.02
CA THR A 892 7.34 12.53 34.41
C THR A 892 6.45 13.35 35.33
N SER A 893 6.14 12.80 36.50
CA SER A 893 5.41 13.51 37.56
C SER A 893 6.26 13.65 38.81
N GLY A 894 6.06 14.71 39.58
CA GLY A 894 6.70 14.90 40.88
C GLY A 894 6.21 13.85 41.89
N GLN A 895 7.04 13.51 42.88
CA GLN A 895 6.68 12.52 43.90
C GLN A 895 5.34 12.88 44.58
N GLY A 896 4.42 11.91 44.58
CA GLY A 896 3.11 12.02 45.23
C GLY A 896 2.01 12.75 44.44
N GLN A 897 2.32 13.33 43.27
CA GLN A 897 1.33 14.04 42.44
C GLN A 897 0.35 13.11 41.72
N LEU A 898 0.81 11.94 41.29
CA LEU A 898 -0.01 10.88 40.68
C LEU A 898 0.08 9.58 41.49
N PRO A 899 -0.90 8.67 41.33
CA PRO A 899 -0.73 7.28 41.75
C PRO A 899 0.41 6.59 40.99
N SER A 900 0.83 5.41 41.46
CA SER A 900 1.93 4.65 40.85
C SER A 900 1.70 4.41 39.36
N SER A 901 2.78 4.45 38.58
CA SER A 901 2.76 4.26 37.12
C SER A 901 2.08 2.96 36.71
N ARG A 902 2.24 1.90 37.54
CA ARG A 902 1.54 0.63 37.40
C ARG A 902 0.04 0.79 37.49
N LEU A 903 -0.45 1.47 38.53
CA LEU A 903 -1.87 1.70 38.72
C LEU A 903 -2.46 2.58 37.61
N VAL A 904 -1.69 3.56 37.13
CA VAL A 904 -2.09 4.36 35.97
C VAL A 904 -2.23 3.49 34.73
N ALA A 905 -1.28 2.58 34.45
CA ALA A 905 -1.37 1.69 33.30
C ALA A 905 -2.55 0.71 33.40
N ASP A 906 -2.76 0.11 34.58
CA ASP A 906 -3.91 -0.77 34.81
C ASP A 906 -5.24 -0.03 34.59
N ALA A 907 -5.38 1.18 35.15
CA ALA A 907 -6.58 2.00 34.95
C ALA A 907 -6.73 2.52 33.51
N ALA A 908 -5.62 2.79 32.81
CA ALA A 908 -5.62 3.19 31.40
C ALA A 908 -6.17 2.08 30.52
N LEU A 909 -5.77 0.83 30.79
CA LEU A 909 -6.30 -0.34 30.09
C LEU A 909 -7.79 -0.55 30.43
N ASP A 910 -8.12 -0.63 31.71
CA ASP A 910 -9.47 -0.99 32.18
C ASP A 910 -10.54 0.06 31.88
N GLU A 911 -10.21 1.35 32.03
CA GLU A 911 -11.21 2.44 32.03
C GLU A 911 -11.12 3.35 30.81
N ALA A 912 -10.01 3.33 30.08
CA ALA A 912 -9.78 4.19 28.93
C ALA A 912 -9.47 3.43 27.63
N ASN A 913 -9.33 2.10 27.70
CA ASN A 913 -8.89 1.25 26.59
C ASN A 913 -7.58 1.74 25.97
N LEU A 914 -6.59 2.02 26.83
CA LEU A 914 -5.28 2.52 26.44
C LEU A 914 -4.17 1.61 26.98
N VAL A 915 -3.17 1.35 26.16
CA VAL A 915 -1.92 0.72 26.59
C VAL A 915 -0.84 1.79 26.65
N VAL A 916 -0.31 2.03 27.85
CA VAL A 916 0.81 2.95 28.10
C VAL A 916 1.98 2.18 28.71
N GLY A 917 3.21 2.66 28.54
CA GLY A 917 4.37 2.03 29.18
C GLY A 917 4.55 2.53 30.62
N PRO A 918 4.23 1.75 31.68
CA PRO A 918 4.38 2.22 33.05
C PRO A 918 5.85 2.29 33.45
N GLY A 919 6.24 3.32 34.18
CA GLY A 919 7.64 3.63 34.39
C GLY A 919 8.46 2.57 35.12
N HIS A 920 7.84 1.79 36.01
CA HIS A 920 8.52 0.71 36.73
C HIS A 920 9.13 -0.37 35.83
N ILE A 921 8.63 -0.57 34.60
CA ILE A 921 9.25 -1.56 33.70
C ILE A 921 10.61 -1.09 33.18
N PHE A 922 10.86 0.23 33.14
CA PHE A 922 12.10 0.84 32.64
C PHE A 922 13.19 0.97 33.71
N GLU A 923 12.94 0.40 34.90
CA GLU A 923 13.92 0.28 35.98
C GLU A 923 14.89 -0.89 35.70
N VAL A 924 16.11 -0.80 36.23
CA VAL A 924 17.11 -1.85 36.08
C VAL A 924 16.78 -3.01 37.02
N ARG A 925 16.46 -4.18 36.44
CA ARG A 925 16.10 -5.39 37.20
C ARG A 925 17.16 -5.77 38.22
N GLY A 926 16.74 -5.97 39.47
CA GLY A 926 17.58 -6.37 40.59
C GLY A 926 18.34 -5.23 41.28
N ASP A 927 18.18 -3.97 40.84
CA ASP A 927 18.77 -2.78 41.48
C ASP A 927 17.75 -1.61 41.61
N GLU A 928 16.46 -1.94 41.69
CA GLU A 928 15.32 -0.98 41.69
C GLU A 928 15.30 -0.05 42.92
N ARG A 929 16.13 -0.35 43.93
CA ARG A 929 16.25 0.49 45.13
C ARG A 929 17.05 1.77 44.87
N ARG A 930 17.86 1.81 43.80
CA ARG A 930 18.73 2.96 43.50
C ARG A 930 18.00 4.07 42.75
N ALA A 931 17.10 3.73 41.82
CA ALA A 931 16.16 4.69 41.27
C ALA A 931 14.81 4.06 40.97
N LYS A 932 13.76 4.83 41.28
CA LYS A 932 12.38 4.45 41.01
C LYS A 932 11.79 5.40 39.98
N HIS A 933 11.16 4.84 38.97
CA HIS A 933 10.48 5.57 37.91
C HIS A 933 8.97 5.43 38.02
N ASP A 934 8.46 5.28 39.25
CA ASP A 934 7.04 5.04 39.50
C ASP A 934 6.12 6.23 39.17
N GLY A 935 6.69 7.40 38.87
CA GLY A 935 5.96 8.56 38.32
C GLY A 935 6.11 8.73 36.81
N GLY A 936 6.76 7.79 36.12
CA GLY A 936 7.06 7.84 34.69
C GLY A 936 6.05 7.11 33.82
N ILE A 937 5.74 7.65 32.64
CA ILE A 937 4.87 7.00 31.64
C ILE A 937 5.48 7.21 30.25
N ARG A 938 5.67 6.12 29.49
CA ARG A 938 6.12 6.16 28.10
C ARG A 938 4.94 6.12 27.14
N LEU A 939 4.88 7.08 26.23
CA LEU A 939 3.96 7.10 25.09
C LEU A 939 4.72 6.81 23.79
N CYS A 940 4.04 6.20 22.82
CA CYS A 940 4.58 5.86 21.51
C CYS A 940 3.81 6.62 20.43
N PHE A 941 4.51 7.36 19.58
CA PHE A 941 3.89 8.10 18.47
C PHE A 941 4.12 7.46 17.09
N SER A 942 4.81 6.31 17.02
CA SER A 942 5.20 5.70 15.75
C SER A 942 4.23 4.66 15.18
N TRP A 943 3.23 4.23 15.96
CA TRP A 943 2.40 3.06 15.64
C TRP A 943 0.98 3.44 15.22
N GLU A 944 0.21 4.05 16.12
CA GLU A 944 -1.21 4.38 15.91
C GLU A 944 -1.43 5.47 14.86
N ALA A 945 -2.65 5.56 14.33
CA ALA A 945 -3.07 6.64 13.43
C ALA A 945 -3.08 8.00 14.14
N GLU A 946 -2.90 9.10 13.39
CA GLU A 946 -2.70 10.45 13.94
C GLU A 946 -3.86 10.93 14.81
N ASP A 947 -5.10 10.65 14.41
CA ASP A 947 -6.32 10.94 15.18
C ASP A 947 -6.38 10.12 16.48
N ALA A 948 -6.00 8.84 16.41
CA ALA A 948 -5.91 7.96 17.57
C ALA A 948 -4.83 8.42 18.57
N LEU A 949 -3.75 9.09 18.13
CA LEU A 949 -2.76 9.69 19.03
C LEU A 949 -3.40 10.79 19.89
N VAL A 950 -4.12 11.73 19.26
CA VAL A 950 -4.78 12.84 19.97
C VAL A 950 -5.84 12.32 20.93
N GLU A 951 -6.68 11.40 20.45
CA GLU A 951 -7.73 10.80 21.26
C GLU A 951 -7.16 10.00 22.44
N GLY A 952 -6.08 9.26 22.21
CA GLY A 952 -5.36 8.53 23.26
C GLY A 952 -4.82 9.44 24.35
N VAL A 953 -4.15 10.55 23.98
CA VAL A 953 -3.64 11.54 24.93
C VAL A 953 -4.78 12.24 25.68
N ARG A 954 -5.87 12.58 25.00
CA ARG A 954 -7.05 13.20 25.63
C ARG A 954 -7.68 12.29 26.68
N ARG A 955 -7.90 11.01 26.34
CA ARG A 955 -8.41 9.99 27.26
C ARG A 955 -7.48 9.79 28.45
N LEU A 956 -6.17 9.73 28.21
CA LEU A 956 -5.17 9.61 29.26
C LEU A 956 -5.19 10.84 30.19
N GLY A 957 -5.24 12.06 29.65
CA GLY A 957 -5.35 13.29 30.44
C GLY A 957 -6.61 13.32 31.31
N HIS A 958 -7.76 12.92 30.78
CA HIS A 958 -9.00 12.80 31.55
C HIS A 958 -8.90 11.76 32.67
N LEU A 959 -8.31 10.59 32.40
CA LEU A 959 -8.07 9.56 33.40
C LEU A 959 -7.14 10.08 34.50
N LEU A 960 -6.00 10.66 34.14
CA LEU A 960 -5.02 11.20 35.07
C LEU A 960 -5.63 12.27 35.98
N LYS A 961 -6.45 13.16 35.42
CA LYS A 961 -7.21 14.15 36.20
C LYS A 961 -8.15 13.46 37.20
N ARG A 962 -8.92 12.48 36.75
CA ARG A 962 -9.85 11.72 37.60
C ARG A 962 -9.13 10.96 38.72
N MET A 963 -7.98 10.36 38.41
CA MET A 963 -7.15 9.64 39.37
C MET A 963 -6.53 10.57 40.41
N ARG A 964 -6.07 11.75 40.00
CA ARG A 964 -5.56 12.78 40.92
C ARG A 964 -6.66 13.26 41.87
N ASP A 965 -7.86 13.52 41.34
CA ASP A 965 -8.97 14.08 42.10
C ASP A 965 -9.62 13.01 43.04
N ASN A 966 -9.48 11.70 42.74
CA ASN A 966 -10.02 10.58 43.52
C ASN A 966 -8.94 9.59 43.99
N LYS A 967 -7.81 10.08 44.49
CA LYS A 967 -6.62 9.27 44.78
C LYS A 967 -6.89 8.07 45.70
N SER A 968 -7.67 8.24 46.77
CA SER A 968 -7.98 7.18 47.75
C SER A 968 -8.74 6.01 47.12
N TYR A 969 -9.68 6.27 46.20
CA TYR A 969 -10.45 5.23 45.51
C TYR A 969 -9.53 4.30 44.70
N TYR A 970 -8.60 4.87 43.93
CA TYR A 970 -7.70 4.08 43.11
C TYR A 970 -6.68 3.30 43.97
N GLU A 971 -6.19 3.89 45.06
CA GLU A 971 -5.30 3.20 46.01
C GLU A 971 -5.99 2.01 46.72
N GLU A 972 -7.26 2.16 47.13
CA GLU A 972 -8.06 1.07 47.72
C GLU A 972 -8.37 -0.03 46.70
N ARG A 973 -8.73 0.34 45.46
CA ARG A 973 -8.95 -0.61 44.36
C ARG A 973 -7.71 -1.46 44.09
N ALA A 974 -6.53 -0.85 44.10
CA ALA A 974 -5.24 -1.55 43.93
C ALA A 974 -4.91 -2.50 45.10
N ALA A 975 -5.38 -2.20 46.32
CA ALA A 975 -5.21 -3.07 47.47
C ALA A 975 -6.11 -4.31 47.41
N GLY A 976 -7.31 -4.19 46.81
CA GLY A 976 -8.26 -5.29 46.64
C GLY A 976 -7.97 -6.24 45.47
N SER A 977 -7.26 -5.78 44.43
CA SER A 977 -6.99 -6.54 43.19
C SER A 977 -5.72 -7.41 43.22
N ARG A 978 -4.99 -7.51 44.36
CA ARG A 978 -3.77 -8.34 44.48
C ARG A 978 -3.97 -9.87 44.37
N GLN A 979 -5.15 -10.34 43.97
CA GLN A 979 -5.41 -11.74 43.61
C GLN A 979 -5.71 -11.87 42.11
N GLY A 980 -4.65 -12.04 41.31
CA GLY A 980 -4.74 -12.50 39.93
C GLY A 980 -4.44 -11.44 38.88
N PHE A 981 -3.42 -11.75 38.07
CA PHE A 981 -3.20 -11.45 36.65
C PHE A 981 -1.76 -11.04 36.37
N ASN A 982 -1.06 -11.97 35.72
CA ASN A 982 0.24 -11.81 35.10
C ASN A 982 -0.05 -11.74 33.60
N LEU A 983 0.12 -10.58 32.97
CA LEU A 983 -0.06 -10.42 31.53
C LEU A 983 1.24 -9.95 30.89
N ASP A 984 1.66 -10.74 29.91
CA ASP A 984 2.85 -10.61 29.08
C ASP A 984 2.67 -9.45 28.09
N ALA A 985 3.26 -8.31 28.41
CA ALA A 985 3.30 -7.13 27.54
C ALA A 985 4.62 -7.12 26.75
N SER A 986 4.70 -7.93 25.69
CA SER A 986 5.86 -8.01 24.80
C SER A 986 5.47 -8.11 23.32
N LYS A 987 4.63 -7.19 22.82
CA LYS A 987 4.57 -6.84 21.39
C LYS A 987 4.35 -5.35 21.20
#